data_AF-A0A235IDN8-F1
#
_entry.id   AF-A0A235IDN8-F1
#
_cell.length_a   1.000
_cell.length_b   1.000
_cell.length_c   1.000
_cell.angle_alpha   90.00
_cell.angle_beta   90.00
_cell.angle_gamma   90.00
#
_symmetry.space_group_name_H-M   'P 1'
#
loop_
_entity.id
_entity.type
_entity.pdbx_description
1 polymer ?
#
loop_
_entity_poly.entity_id
_entity_poly.type
_entity_poly.pdbx_seq_one_letter_code
_entity_poly.pdbx_strand_id
1 'polypeptide(L)'
;MKDIEIEIVDNFETFQTIRNHWDSVYKTDPEAQFFLSWTWLSGVLEKLCNHSCVAWFILAAKSTAPTSEYVAFFPLEIAIAEHPEGWLQSRLSMMGVADSEHIGFICLPEYEAAVTSAFAQFFQQQQETWSIFEVENIQTSQGRMSRFLDQFSTEAFELAQQEWLSDFVDQIDNSIVPYIALPDDWEEYLQTVVSSNTRQKIRRLLRKVESSNEFHLTQVNAENLDIHLEILLGFWQTNWEGRKGADYCKKAAENTGLVLRHSFEHQSLYLPVLWQGKQPLGAIANLMDFDRKTALFFMAGRDDTVKEFSSGLVLHAYAIKYAINNKFKVYDFLMGNEAYKFSFGAKARQIKTMAIQPKRSHQNQALNLRTIPQALHRFTHYQQTNRLDLAEQGYRQILNVQPQHPDALYRLGVLMHQKGNYSIAEELFRNVLQVQPQYVKAWFSLGNLHQAQNQLPEAQAAYQQALALPSESSMLSSAIHHNLGYTLQQQNQWEAAIAHYQKSQELQPNSIEAEVILANAHYAQGTLPPEKQLHYATLNYELGSKRKQVGDFKVAIEYYRQSIAMQPTLAEAHYHLGIAFQKLGNLDEAIAHYQNAQARKPDYLQAEVSLANALYAQGKLPLEKQAHYAALNYKLGNNCKQADDLETATEYYRQSLALNPNQPEVHYHLGFVLEEQGDLDNAIAHYQSAQALRSNYLEAEVGIATVFYAQDKLSAADRDRYAALNYDLGKVHHQSGDIKAAIKYYQRAIGLKPDLAEVRDRLRQAMQEEDGIKIKVSLAKQ
;
A
#
# COMPACT_ATOMS: atom_id res chain seq x y z
N MET A 1 -32.30 8.34 -37.75
CA MET A 1 -31.72 8.16 -36.42
C MET A 1 -31.35 9.54 -35.92
N LYS A 2 -31.57 9.86 -34.65
CA LYS A 2 -31.06 11.12 -34.08
C LYS A 2 -29.55 10.92 -33.95
N ASP A 3 -28.73 11.72 -34.63
CA ASP A 3 -27.28 11.55 -34.51
C ASP A 3 -26.83 12.09 -33.13
N ILE A 4 -25.89 11.37 -32.51
CA ILE A 4 -25.33 11.68 -31.19
C ILE A 4 -23.85 11.97 -31.34
N GLU A 5 -23.41 13.08 -30.79
CA GLU A 5 -21.99 13.43 -30.63
C GLU A 5 -21.56 13.18 -29.18
N ILE A 6 -20.35 12.64 -28.97
CA ILE A 6 -19.80 12.40 -27.63
C ILE A 6 -18.67 13.38 -27.36
N GLU A 7 -18.81 14.14 -26.29
CA GLU A 7 -17.78 14.99 -25.71
C GLU A 7 -17.22 14.34 -24.45
N ILE A 8 -15.90 14.42 -24.24
CA ILE A 8 -15.24 13.92 -23.03
C ILE A 8 -15.04 15.07 -22.05
N VAL A 9 -15.59 14.94 -20.85
CA VAL A 9 -15.36 15.86 -19.72
C VAL A 9 -14.48 15.17 -18.70
N ASP A 10 -13.25 15.66 -18.52
CA ASP A 10 -12.21 15.01 -17.71
C ASP A 10 -11.50 15.96 -16.73
N ASN A 11 -12.08 17.13 -16.51
CA ASN A 11 -11.62 18.11 -15.54
C ASN A 11 -12.80 18.70 -14.76
N PHE A 12 -12.55 19.00 -13.48
CA PHE A 12 -13.61 19.38 -12.54
C PHE A 12 -14.26 20.73 -12.89
N GLU A 13 -13.50 21.68 -13.41
CA GLU A 13 -14.02 22.99 -13.83
C GLU A 13 -15.09 22.85 -14.92
N THR A 14 -14.81 22.06 -15.95
CA THR A 14 -15.78 21.78 -17.03
C THR A 14 -17.00 21.02 -16.49
N PHE A 15 -16.80 20.04 -15.61
CA PHE A 15 -17.90 19.32 -14.96
C PHE A 15 -18.84 20.25 -14.17
N GLN A 16 -18.32 21.29 -13.53
CA GLN A 16 -19.15 22.29 -12.84
C GLN A 16 -20.01 23.09 -13.83
N THR A 17 -19.51 23.41 -15.02
CA THR A 17 -20.26 24.20 -16.02
C THR A 17 -21.49 23.49 -16.58
N ILE A 18 -21.48 22.15 -16.62
CA ILE A 18 -22.57 21.34 -17.19
C ILE A 18 -23.67 20.97 -16.18
N ARG A 19 -23.59 21.44 -14.93
CA ARG A 19 -24.53 21.09 -13.85
C ARG A 19 -26.00 21.27 -14.24
N ASN A 20 -26.36 22.40 -14.84
CA ASN A 20 -27.76 22.69 -15.19
C ASN A 20 -28.31 21.66 -16.19
N HIS A 21 -27.49 21.21 -17.13
CA HIS A 21 -27.86 20.16 -18.06
C HIS A 21 -27.94 18.80 -17.36
N TRP A 22 -26.98 18.50 -16.48
CA TRP A 22 -26.98 17.28 -15.67
C TRP A 22 -28.25 17.15 -14.84
N ASP A 23 -28.61 18.18 -14.07
CA ASP A 23 -29.79 18.20 -13.21
C ASP A 23 -31.08 18.04 -14.04
N SER A 24 -31.14 18.64 -15.24
CA SER A 24 -32.28 18.49 -16.15
C SER A 24 -32.43 17.06 -16.70
N VAL A 25 -31.33 16.45 -17.14
CA VAL A 25 -31.33 15.06 -17.61
C VAL A 25 -31.67 14.14 -16.45
N TYR A 26 -30.99 14.33 -15.31
CA TYR A 26 -31.19 13.56 -14.09
C TYR A 26 -32.64 13.55 -13.67
N LYS A 27 -33.33 14.69 -13.65
CA LYS A 27 -34.73 14.79 -13.23
C LYS A 27 -35.72 14.13 -14.21
N THR A 28 -35.39 14.10 -15.50
CA THR A 28 -36.29 13.61 -16.55
C THR A 28 -36.17 12.09 -16.74
N ASP A 29 -35.00 11.55 -16.49
CA ASP A 29 -34.66 10.15 -16.69
C ASP A 29 -35.41 9.22 -15.71
N PRO A 30 -36.23 8.25 -16.12
CA PRO A 30 -36.95 7.36 -15.21
C PRO A 30 -36.06 6.36 -14.45
N GLU A 31 -34.85 6.05 -14.97
CA GLU A 31 -33.93 5.08 -14.38
C GLU A 31 -32.83 5.73 -13.51
N ALA A 32 -32.73 7.06 -13.47
CA ALA A 32 -31.73 7.76 -12.67
C ALA A 32 -31.84 7.47 -11.16
N GLN A 33 -30.70 7.35 -10.48
CA GLN A 33 -30.56 7.05 -9.05
C GLN A 33 -29.58 8.00 -8.37
N PHE A 34 -29.68 8.14 -7.04
CA PHE A 34 -28.94 9.16 -6.28
C PHE A 34 -27.43 9.20 -6.55
N PHE A 35 -26.79 8.04 -6.73
CA PHE A 35 -25.36 7.95 -7.00
C PHE A 35 -24.94 8.47 -8.40
N LEU A 36 -25.90 8.74 -9.29
CA LEU A 36 -25.70 9.45 -10.56
C LEU A 36 -26.11 10.93 -10.48
N SER A 37 -26.56 11.41 -9.33
CA SER A 37 -26.88 12.83 -9.14
C SER A 37 -25.60 13.67 -9.20
N TRP A 38 -25.72 14.91 -9.70
CA TRP A 38 -24.60 15.85 -9.66
C TRP A 38 -24.12 16.08 -8.23
N THR A 39 -25.04 16.15 -7.27
CA THR A 39 -24.76 16.29 -5.84
C THR A 39 -23.80 15.22 -5.33
N TRP A 40 -24.05 13.96 -5.67
CA TRP A 40 -23.16 12.87 -5.24
C TRP A 40 -21.82 12.90 -5.98
N LEU A 41 -21.86 12.94 -7.31
CA LEU A 41 -20.66 12.83 -8.15
C LEU A 41 -19.71 14.01 -7.97
N SER A 42 -20.21 15.23 -7.74
CA SER A 42 -19.35 16.39 -7.42
C SER A 42 -18.52 16.16 -6.16
N GLY A 43 -19.10 15.56 -5.11
CA GLY A 43 -18.38 15.22 -3.89
C GLY A 43 -17.33 14.13 -4.10
N VAL A 44 -17.68 13.08 -4.87
CA VAL A 44 -16.74 12.01 -5.23
C VAL A 44 -15.56 12.58 -6.03
N LEU A 45 -15.83 13.37 -7.06
CA LEU A 45 -14.80 13.95 -7.93
C LEU A 45 -13.92 14.96 -7.19
N GLU A 46 -14.51 15.87 -6.42
CA GLU A 46 -13.77 16.92 -5.74
C GLU A 46 -12.90 16.36 -4.61
N LYS A 47 -13.46 15.43 -3.82
CA LYS A 47 -12.83 14.98 -2.57
C LYS A 47 -12.10 13.66 -2.70
N LEU A 48 -12.57 12.71 -3.50
CA LEU A 48 -11.95 11.37 -3.57
C LEU A 48 -10.95 11.23 -4.72
N CYS A 49 -11.28 11.72 -5.92
CA CYS A 49 -10.38 11.59 -7.06
C CYS A 49 -9.13 12.47 -6.93
N ASN A 50 -9.25 13.67 -6.34
CA ASN A 50 -8.09 14.54 -6.07
C ASN A 50 -7.14 13.96 -5.01
N HIS A 51 -7.65 13.26 -3.99
CA HIS A 51 -6.82 12.64 -2.95
C HIS A 51 -6.30 11.25 -3.32
N SER A 52 -7.06 10.48 -4.11
CA SER A 52 -6.73 9.08 -4.44
C SER A 52 -6.02 8.92 -5.78
N CYS A 53 -5.83 10.00 -6.53
CA CYS A 53 -5.22 10.02 -7.87
C CYS A 53 -5.88 9.09 -8.89
N VAL A 54 -7.15 8.68 -8.68
CA VAL A 54 -7.91 7.86 -9.64
C VAL A 54 -8.31 8.76 -10.81
N ALA A 55 -7.98 8.32 -12.03
CA ALA A 55 -8.31 9.06 -13.23
C ALA A 55 -9.79 8.85 -13.57
N TRP A 56 -10.45 9.91 -14.02
CA TRP A 56 -11.86 9.87 -14.35
C TRP A 56 -12.17 10.66 -15.60
N PHE A 57 -13.31 10.35 -16.20
CA PHE A 57 -13.87 11.10 -17.31
C PHE A 57 -15.38 10.82 -17.43
N ILE A 58 -16.10 11.71 -18.10
CA ILE A 58 -17.53 11.59 -18.36
C ILE A 58 -17.72 11.62 -19.87
N LEU A 59 -18.47 10.65 -20.40
CA LEU A 59 -19.00 10.74 -21.76
C LEU A 59 -20.27 11.57 -21.74
N ALA A 60 -20.21 12.78 -22.25
CA ALA A 60 -21.33 13.71 -22.35
C ALA A 60 -21.90 13.66 -23.78
N ALA A 61 -23.11 13.13 -23.93
CA ALA A 61 -23.75 12.98 -25.23
C ALA A 61 -24.54 14.25 -25.60
N LYS A 62 -24.34 14.75 -26.82
CA LYS A 62 -25.07 15.87 -27.42
C LYS A 62 -25.92 15.41 -28.59
N SER A 63 -27.11 15.97 -28.72
CA SER A 63 -27.94 15.83 -29.92
C SER A 63 -27.39 16.70 -31.05
N THR A 64 -27.30 16.19 -32.28
CA THR A 64 -26.86 17.00 -33.44
C THR A 64 -27.92 17.98 -33.97
N ALA A 65 -29.05 18.11 -33.27
CA ALA A 65 -30.06 19.12 -33.56
C ALA A 65 -29.51 20.55 -33.36
N PRO A 66 -30.11 21.60 -33.96
CA PRO A 66 -29.55 22.96 -34.00
C PRO A 66 -29.24 23.60 -32.64
N THR A 67 -29.84 23.13 -31.55
CA THR A 67 -29.59 23.62 -30.18
C THR A 67 -28.43 22.90 -29.48
N SER A 68 -27.92 21.80 -30.03
CA SER A 68 -26.80 20.99 -29.51
C SER A 68 -26.83 20.74 -27.99
N GLU A 69 -28.01 20.43 -27.45
CA GLU A 69 -28.19 20.22 -26.01
C GLU A 69 -27.62 18.86 -25.57
N TYR A 70 -27.08 18.81 -24.35
CA TYR A 70 -26.68 17.56 -23.71
C TYR A 70 -27.92 16.71 -23.40
N VAL A 71 -27.87 15.44 -23.77
CA VAL A 71 -28.98 14.49 -23.64
C VAL A 71 -28.65 13.27 -22.78
N ALA A 72 -27.37 13.04 -22.46
CA ALA A 72 -26.94 11.95 -21.57
C ALA A 72 -25.55 12.18 -20.99
N PHE A 73 -25.27 11.52 -19.86
CA PHE A 73 -23.97 11.55 -19.19
C PHE A 73 -23.60 10.18 -18.64
N PHE A 74 -22.39 9.70 -18.97
CA PHE A 74 -21.83 8.44 -18.47
C PHE A 74 -20.55 8.70 -17.67
N PRO A 75 -20.63 8.81 -16.33
CA PRO A 75 -19.46 8.99 -15.47
C PRO A 75 -18.66 7.68 -15.32
N LEU A 76 -17.36 7.76 -15.56
CA LEU A 76 -16.45 6.63 -15.62
C LEU A 76 -15.15 6.94 -14.87
N GLU A 77 -14.51 5.88 -14.38
CA GLU A 77 -13.18 5.95 -13.79
C GLU A 77 -12.28 4.89 -14.40
N ILE A 78 -10.98 5.17 -14.38
CA ILE A 78 -9.97 4.27 -14.91
C ILE A 78 -8.78 4.18 -13.95
N ALA A 79 -8.44 2.94 -13.60
CA ALA A 79 -7.40 2.62 -12.63
C ALA A 79 -6.41 1.62 -13.21
N ILE A 80 -5.20 1.60 -12.66
CA ILE A 80 -4.23 0.55 -12.94
C ILE A 80 -4.54 -0.70 -12.12
N ALA A 81 -4.44 -1.86 -12.76
CA ALA A 81 -4.42 -3.16 -12.10
C ALA A 81 -3.15 -3.90 -12.48
N GLU A 82 -2.55 -4.58 -11.50
CA GLU A 82 -1.32 -5.33 -11.71
C GLU A 82 -1.63 -6.74 -12.21
N HIS A 83 -0.96 -7.14 -13.28
CA HIS A 83 -0.95 -8.53 -13.73
C HIS A 83 0.09 -9.32 -12.93
N PRO A 84 -0.13 -10.64 -12.67
CA PRO A 84 0.85 -11.48 -11.97
C PRO A 84 2.26 -11.49 -12.59
N GLU A 85 2.37 -11.21 -13.89
CA GLU A 85 3.64 -11.09 -14.61
C GLU A 85 4.30 -9.70 -14.48
N GLY A 86 3.71 -8.79 -13.70
CA GLY A 86 4.32 -7.51 -13.31
C GLY A 86 4.07 -6.31 -14.23
N TRP A 87 3.36 -6.51 -15.35
CA TRP A 87 2.87 -5.40 -16.18
C TRP A 87 1.54 -4.85 -15.65
N LEU A 88 1.23 -3.60 -15.98
CA LEU A 88 -0.01 -2.93 -15.57
C LEU A 88 -1.04 -2.92 -16.70
N GLN A 89 -2.31 -3.07 -16.35
CA GLN A 89 -3.46 -2.91 -17.25
C GLN A 89 -4.35 -1.78 -16.78
N SER A 90 -5.06 -1.16 -17.71
CA SER A 90 -6.10 -0.19 -17.39
C SER A 90 -7.45 -0.87 -17.24
N ARG A 91 -8.00 -0.79 -16.04
CA ARG A 91 -9.34 -1.27 -15.67
C ARG A 91 -10.28 -0.08 -15.67
N LEU A 92 -11.31 -0.16 -16.50
CA LEU A 92 -12.38 0.80 -16.59
C LEU A 92 -13.52 0.35 -15.67
N SER A 93 -14.10 1.28 -14.91
CA SER A 93 -15.30 1.05 -14.10
C SER A 93 -16.23 2.25 -14.21
N MET A 94 -17.48 2.05 -13.80
CA MET A 94 -18.44 3.15 -13.66
C MET A 94 -18.15 3.88 -12.36
N MET A 95 -18.31 5.21 -12.37
CA MET A 95 -17.95 6.01 -11.20
C MET A 95 -18.87 5.73 -10.01
N GLY A 96 -18.26 5.55 -8.83
CA GLY A 96 -18.96 5.33 -7.57
C GLY A 96 -17.99 5.19 -6.41
N VAL A 97 -18.52 4.83 -5.24
CA VAL A 97 -17.73 4.33 -4.10
C VAL A 97 -18.21 2.92 -3.75
N ALA A 98 -17.47 2.21 -2.90
CA ALA A 98 -17.95 0.95 -2.32
C ALA A 98 -19.36 1.15 -1.76
N ASP A 99 -20.30 0.30 -2.15
CA ASP A 99 -21.74 0.38 -1.82
C ASP A 99 -22.61 1.31 -2.70
N SER A 100 -22.05 1.89 -3.78
CA SER A 100 -22.85 2.59 -4.81
C SER A 100 -23.55 1.59 -5.73
N GLU A 101 -24.88 1.62 -5.74
CA GLU A 101 -25.70 0.68 -6.51
C GLU A 101 -26.45 1.37 -7.66
N HIS A 102 -26.83 0.59 -8.67
CA HIS A 102 -27.59 1.05 -9.84
C HIS A 102 -26.91 2.24 -10.54
N ILE A 103 -25.58 2.19 -10.60
CA ILE A 103 -24.72 3.13 -11.33
C ILE A 103 -24.75 2.80 -12.83
N GLY A 104 -24.27 3.73 -13.66
CA GLY A 104 -24.47 3.67 -15.11
C GLY A 104 -24.40 5.05 -15.74
N PHE A 105 -25.30 5.31 -16.68
CA PHE A 105 -25.46 6.62 -17.30
C PHE A 105 -26.89 7.11 -17.19
N ILE A 106 -27.05 8.43 -17.10
CA ILE A 106 -28.35 9.10 -17.19
C ILE A 106 -28.62 9.53 -18.62
N CYS A 107 -29.87 9.47 -19.08
CA CYS A 107 -30.25 9.99 -20.39
C CYS A 107 -31.72 10.40 -20.48
N LEU A 108 -32.00 11.32 -21.40
CA LEU A 108 -33.36 11.67 -21.78
C LEU A 108 -34.06 10.48 -22.47
N PRO A 109 -35.29 10.10 -22.07
CA PRO A 109 -35.96 8.88 -22.53
C PRO A 109 -36.07 8.78 -24.06
N GLU A 110 -36.32 9.89 -24.73
CA GLU A 110 -36.50 9.94 -26.18
C GLU A 110 -35.18 9.83 -26.98
N TYR A 111 -34.04 9.80 -26.29
CA TYR A 111 -32.71 9.60 -26.86
C TYR A 111 -32.07 8.27 -26.46
N GLU A 112 -32.68 7.51 -25.55
CA GLU A 112 -32.05 6.35 -24.92
C GLU A 112 -31.46 5.36 -25.92
N ALA A 113 -32.22 4.92 -26.93
CA ALA A 113 -31.72 3.97 -27.93
C ALA A 113 -30.49 4.50 -28.70
N ALA A 114 -30.49 5.79 -29.07
CA ALA A 114 -29.38 6.40 -29.80
C ALA A 114 -28.13 6.57 -28.91
N VAL A 115 -28.34 6.99 -27.66
CA VAL A 115 -27.28 7.15 -26.65
C VAL A 115 -26.64 5.81 -26.29
N THR A 116 -27.45 4.78 -26.04
CA THR A 116 -26.97 3.43 -25.75
C THR A 116 -26.05 2.91 -26.85
N SER A 117 -26.45 3.05 -28.12
CA SER A 117 -25.62 2.66 -29.25
C SER A 117 -24.36 3.51 -29.37
N ALA A 118 -24.45 4.84 -29.18
CA ALA A 118 -23.30 5.74 -29.26
C ALA A 118 -22.24 5.43 -28.18
N PHE A 119 -22.66 5.27 -26.92
CA PHE A 119 -21.75 4.91 -25.83
C PHE A 119 -21.12 3.53 -26.04
N ALA A 120 -21.90 2.52 -26.47
CA ALA A 120 -21.33 1.21 -26.76
C ALA A 120 -20.31 1.27 -27.91
N GLN A 121 -20.61 2.05 -28.95
CA GLN A 121 -19.70 2.25 -30.09
C GLN A 121 -18.39 2.93 -29.65
N PHE A 122 -18.43 3.90 -28.74
CA PHE A 122 -17.23 4.55 -28.18
C PHE A 122 -16.25 3.51 -27.58
N PHE A 123 -16.76 2.59 -26.76
CA PHE A 123 -15.93 1.54 -26.16
C PHE A 123 -15.48 0.49 -27.17
N GLN A 124 -16.37 0.10 -28.10
CA GLN A 124 -16.03 -0.88 -29.13
C GLN A 124 -14.96 -0.39 -30.11
N GLN A 125 -14.93 0.91 -30.38
CA GLN A 125 -13.89 1.55 -31.20
C GLN A 125 -12.58 1.79 -30.43
N GLN A 126 -12.55 1.52 -29.12
CA GLN A 126 -11.40 1.73 -28.24
C GLN A 126 -10.80 3.13 -28.36
N GLN A 127 -11.67 4.15 -28.37
CA GLN A 127 -11.22 5.55 -28.31
C GLN A 127 -10.46 5.84 -27.00
N GLU A 128 -10.70 5.04 -25.97
CA GLU A 128 -9.90 4.94 -24.74
C GLU A 128 -9.34 3.51 -24.63
N THR A 129 -8.09 3.37 -24.20
CA THR A 129 -7.46 2.05 -23.96
C THR A 129 -7.94 1.48 -22.63
N TRP A 130 -8.47 0.25 -22.65
CA TRP A 130 -8.87 -0.51 -21.45
C TRP A 130 -8.76 -2.01 -21.72
N SER A 131 -8.44 -2.79 -20.68
CA SER A 131 -8.31 -4.26 -20.75
C SER A 131 -9.55 -4.96 -20.23
N ILE A 132 -10.24 -4.35 -19.28
CA ILE A 132 -11.49 -4.82 -18.71
C ILE A 132 -12.37 -3.61 -18.41
N PHE A 133 -13.66 -3.72 -18.73
CA PHE A 133 -14.68 -2.78 -18.27
C PHE A 133 -15.61 -3.50 -17.29
N GLU A 134 -15.49 -3.13 -16.03
CA GLU A 134 -16.33 -3.59 -14.92
C GLU A 134 -17.58 -2.72 -14.84
N VAL A 135 -18.69 -3.29 -15.29
CA VAL A 135 -20.02 -2.71 -15.22
C VAL A 135 -20.67 -3.22 -13.93
N GLU A 136 -20.36 -2.52 -12.84
CA GLU A 136 -20.68 -2.93 -11.47
C GLU A 136 -22.09 -2.53 -11.02
N ASN A 137 -22.65 -3.35 -10.11
CA ASN A 137 -23.86 -3.04 -9.35
C ASN A 137 -25.09 -2.64 -10.19
N ILE A 138 -25.24 -3.22 -11.38
CA ILE A 138 -26.35 -2.94 -12.30
C ILE A 138 -27.53 -3.89 -12.10
N GLN A 139 -28.75 -3.39 -12.31
CA GLN A 139 -29.93 -4.23 -12.44
C GLN A 139 -30.06 -4.70 -13.90
N THR A 140 -29.94 -6.02 -14.12
CA THR A 140 -29.79 -6.61 -15.48
C THR A 140 -31.03 -7.29 -16.04
N SER A 141 -32.08 -7.48 -15.24
CA SER A 141 -33.24 -8.26 -15.69
C SER A 141 -34.02 -7.58 -16.81
N GLN A 142 -34.16 -6.25 -16.77
CA GLN A 142 -34.75 -5.37 -17.80
C GLN A 142 -34.23 -3.94 -17.57
N GLY A 143 -33.88 -3.19 -18.63
CA GLY A 143 -33.49 -1.77 -18.49
C GLY A 143 -32.39 -1.32 -19.44
N ARG A 144 -31.97 -0.06 -19.28
CA ARG A 144 -30.97 0.60 -20.14
C ARG A 144 -29.61 -0.10 -20.17
N MET A 145 -29.11 -0.53 -19.01
CA MET A 145 -27.81 -1.19 -18.92
C MET A 145 -27.81 -2.56 -19.60
N SER A 146 -28.94 -3.29 -19.60
CA SER A 146 -29.08 -4.51 -20.42
C SER A 146 -28.95 -4.19 -21.91
N ARG A 147 -29.66 -3.15 -22.39
CA ARG A 147 -29.58 -2.73 -23.81
C ARG A 147 -28.16 -2.30 -24.21
N PHE A 148 -27.43 -1.68 -23.29
CA PHE A 148 -26.02 -1.30 -23.47
C PHE A 148 -25.12 -2.53 -23.63
N LEU A 149 -25.25 -3.52 -22.73
CA LEU A 149 -24.50 -4.77 -22.81
C LEU A 149 -24.81 -5.55 -24.10
N ASP A 150 -26.06 -5.54 -24.55
CA ASP A 150 -26.49 -6.21 -25.79
C ASP A 150 -25.86 -5.62 -27.06
N GLN A 151 -25.28 -4.42 -27.01
CA GLN A 151 -24.56 -3.83 -28.15
C GLN A 151 -23.17 -4.45 -28.39
N PHE A 152 -22.60 -5.17 -27.41
CA PHE A 152 -21.26 -5.75 -27.54
C PHE A 152 -21.31 -7.11 -28.24
N SER A 153 -20.62 -7.22 -29.37
CA SER A 153 -20.58 -8.48 -30.12
C SER A 153 -19.79 -9.57 -29.38
N THR A 154 -20.34 -10.79 -29.32
CA THR A 154 -19.67 -11.95 -28.71
C THR A 154 -18.48 -12.46 -29.55
N GLU A 155 -18.32 -12.00 -30.79
CA GLU A 155 -17.14 -12.27 -31.61
C GLU A 155 -15.92 -11.47 -31.15
N ALA A 156 -16.11 -10.18 -30.80
CA ALA A 156 -15.02 -9.30 -30.41
C ALA A 156 -14.81 -9.22 -28.88
N PHE A 157 -15.85 -9.45 -28.10
CA PHE A 157 -15.84 -9.30 -26.65
C PHE A 157 -16.28 -10.57 -25.93
N GLU A 158 -15.72 -10.75 -24.73
CA GLU A 158 -16.18 -11.70 -23.74
C GLU A 158 -16.93 -10.94 -22.64
N LEU A 159 -18.15 -11.39 -22.35
CA LEU A 159 -18.98 -10.85 -21.28
C LEU A 159 -19.13 -11.93 -20.22
N ALA A 160 -18.61 -11.68 -19.03
CA ALA A 160 -18.67 -12.59 -17.91
C ALA A 160 -19.39 -11.93 -16.73
N GLN A 161 -20.32 -12.64 -16.12
CA GLN A 161 -20.85 -12.24 -14.83
C GLN A 161 -19.78 -12.52 -13.77
N GLN A 162 -19.44 -11.52 -12.97
CA GLN A 162 -18.52 -11.72 -11.85
C GLN A 162 -19.31 -12.18 -10.62
N GLU A 163 -18.87 -13.29 -10.03
CA GLU A 163 -19.39 -13.76 -8.74
C GLU A 163 -18.52 -13.18 -7.63
N TRP A 164 -19.10 -12.34 -6.78
CA TRP A 164 -18.45 -11.93 -5.55
C TRP A 164 -18.59 -13.07 -4.53
N LEU A 165 -17.46 -13.55 -4.01
CA LEU A 165 -17.48 -14.43 -2.85
C LEU A 165 -18.08 -13.65 -1.67
N SER A 166 -19.21 -14.15 -1.14
CA SER A 166 -19.78 -13.67 0.11
C SER A 166 -18.71 -13.66 1.19
N ASP A 167 -18.73 -12.67 2.08
CA ASP A 167 -17.93 -12.68 3.30
C ASP A 167 -18.14 -14.03 4.02
N PHE A 168 -17.12 -14.89 3.99
CA PHE A 168 -17.22 -16.29 4.45
C PHE A 168 -17.62 -16.39 5.94
N VAL A 169 -17.49 -15.29 6.67
CA VAL A 169 -17.79 -15.21 8.11
C VAL A 169 -19.30 -15.09 8.36
N ASP A 170 -20.00 -14.21 7.65
CA ASP A 170 -21.40 -13.85 7.94
C ASP A 170 -22.41 -14.30 6.86
N GLN A 171 -21.94 -14.90 5.75
CA GLN A 171 -22.76 -15.33 4.60
C GLN A 171 -23.63 -14.20 4.02
N ILE A 172 -23.13 -12.96 4.08
CA ILE A 172 -23.81 -11.79 3.50
C ILE A 172 -23.63 -11.78 1.99
N ASP A 173 -24.76 -11.70 1.29
CA ASP A 173 -24.81 -11.57 -0.16
C ASP A 173 -25.05 -10.09 -0.53
N ASN A 174 -23.97 -9.43 -0.99
CA ASN A 174 -23.99 -8.03 -1.40
C ASN A 174 -24.63 -7.79 -2.78
N SER A 175 -24.99 -8.84 -3.52
CA SER A 175 -25.81 -8.72 -4.73
C SER A 175 -27.29 -8.48 -4.43
N ILE A 176 -27.69 -8.62 -3.16
CA ILE A 176 -29.04 -8.38 -2.69
C ILE A 176 -29.15 -6.96 -2.14
N VAL A 177 -30.14 -6.21 -2.63
CA VAL A 177 -30.45 -4.85 -2.18
C VAL A 177 -31.84 -4.82 -1.55
N PRO A 178 -31.97 -4.75 -0.21
CA PRO A 178 -33.25 -4.66 0.46
C PRO A 178 -33.84 -3.25 0.40
N TYR A 179 -35.13 -3.12 0.10
CA TYR A 179 -35.82 -1.83 0.04
C TYR A 179 -37.27 -1.92 0.50
N ILE A 180 -37.83 -0.80 0.93
CA ILE A 180 -39.24 -0.67 1.34
C ILE A 180 -39.95 0.27 0.38
N ALA A 181 -41.07 -0.18 -0.20
CA ALA A 181 -42.03 0.72 -0.81
C ALA A 181 -42.85 1.39 0.30
N LEU A 182 -42.67 2.70 0.48
CA LEU A 182 -43.27 3.46 1.57
C LEU A 182 -44.71 3.86 1.24
N PRO A 183 -45.68 3.60 2.15
CA PRO A 183 -47.01 4.19 2.04
C PRO A 183 -46.99 5.68 2.40
N ASP A 184 -48.12 6.35 2.22
CA ASP A 184 -48.24 7.80 2.45
C ASP A 184 -48.39 8.18 3.93
N ASP A 185 -48.65 7.20 4.80
CA ASP A 185 -48.91 7.35 6.22
C ASP A 185 -48.11 6.36 7.11
N TRP A 186 -47.66 6.86 8.26
CA TRP A 186 -46.84 6.10 9.20
C TRP A 186 -47.59 4.95 9.87
N GLU A 187 -48.86 5.15 10.22
CA GLU A 187 -49.68 4.10 10.83
C GLU A 187 -50.07 3.04 9.81
N GLU A 188 -50.28 3.42 8.55
CA GLU A 188 -50.42 2.46 7.45
C GLU A 188 -49.16 1.57 7.34
N TYR A 189 -47.96 2.17 7.29
CA TYR A 189 -46.70 1.41 7.27
C TYR A 189 -46.60 0.40 8.41
N LEU A 190 -46.90 0.84 9.64
CA LEU A 190 -46.87 -0.05 10.80
C LEU A 190 -47.88 -1.19 10.71
N GLN A 191 -49.02 -0.97 10.06
CA GLN A 191 -50.11 -1.96 9.98
C GLN A 191 -49.92 -2.96 8.84
N THR A 192 -49.40 -2.52 7.69
CA THR A 192 -49.42 -3.30 6.45
C THR A 192 -48.05 -3.82 6.01
N VAL A 193 -46.96 -3.16 6.41
CA VAL A 193 -45.60 -3.49 5.92
C VAL A 193 -44.81 -4.33 6.92
N VAL A 194 -44.84 -3.98 8.20
CA VAL A 194 -44.07 -4.69 9.24
C VAL A 194 -44.89 -5.75 9.98
N SER A 195 -44.21 -6.79 10.49
CA SER A 195 -44.87 -7.82 11.29
C SER A 195 -45.48 -7.25 12.60
N SER A 196 -46.50 -7.94 13.15
CA SER A 196 -47.10 -7.53 14.43
C SER A 196 -46.08 -7.42 15.57
N ASN A 197 -45.09 -8.31 15.61
CA ASN A 197 -44.01 -8.30 16.61
C ASN A 197 -43.09 -7.08 16.42
N THR A 198 -42.61 -6.83 15.19
CA THR A 198 -41.79 -5.66 14.89
C THR A 198 -42.54 -4.37 15.21
N ARG A 199 -43.81 -4.25 14.80
CA ARG A 199 -44.67 -3.11 15.12
C ARG A 199 -44.73 -2.82 16.61
N GLN A 200 -44.96 -3.84 17.44
CA GLN A 200 -45.01 -3.68 18.89
C GLN A 200 -43.67 -3.21 19.45
N LYS A 201 -42.54 -3.76 18.97
CA LYS A 201 -41.19 -3.33 19.37
C LYS A 201 -40.91 -1.88 18.99
N ILE A 202 -41.19 -1.48 17.75
CA ILE A 202 -41.03 -0.10 17.25
C ILE A 202 -41.85 0.86 18.11
N ARG A 203 -43.16 0.59 18.30
CA ARG A 203 -44.03 1.46 19.11
C ARG A 203 -43.55 1.60 20.55
N ARG A 204 -43.11 0.51 21.18
CA ARG A 204 -42.59 0.52 22.55
C ARG A 204 -41.33 1.37 22.68
N LEU A 205 -40.38 1.17 21.75
CA LEU A 205 -39.09 1.86 21.80
C LEU A 205 -39.21 3.33 21.41
N LEU A 206 -39.97 3.67 20.37
CA LEU A 206 -40.24 5.06 20.01
C LEU A 206 -40.97 5.79 21.15
N ARG A 207 -41.97 5.17 21.79
CA ARG A 207 -42.60 5.77 22.98
C ARG A 207 -41.58 6.02 24.09
N LYS A 208 -40.67 5.08 24.35
CA LYS A 208 -39.62 5.25 25.37
C LYS A 208 -38.69 6.44 25.05
N VAL A 209 -38.43 6.72 23.77
CA VAL A 209 -37.64 7.88 23.34
C VAL A 209 -38.46 9.18 23.39
N GLU A 210 -39.71 9.15 22.94
CA GLU A 210 -40.56 10.35 22.84
C GLU A 210 -41.15 10.79 24.19
N SER A 211 -41.31 9.87 25.16
CA SER A 211 -41.99 10.14 26.44
C SER A 211 -41.06 10.23 27.65
N SER A 212 -39.74 10.07 27.48
CA SER A 212 -38.76 10.08 28.56
C SER A 212 -37.75 11.21 28.37
N ASN A 213 -37.33 11.87 29.45
CA ASN A 213 -36.21 12.81 29.41
C ASN A 213 -34.84 12.08 29.37
N GLU A 214 -34.84 10.76 29.45
CA GLU A 214 -33.63 9.92 29.44
C GLU A 214 -33.01 9.84 28.04
N PHE A 215 -33.82 9.80 26.98
CA PHE A 215 -33.36 9.67 25.60
C PHE A 215 -33.76 10.88 24.79
N HIS A 216 -32.94 11.23 23.80
CA HIS A 216 -33.33 12.21 22.80
C HIS A 216 -32.62 11.95 21.47
N LEU A 217 -33.14 12.54 20.41
CA LEU A 217 -32.57 12.49 19.07
C LEU A 217 -32.14 13.90 18.66
N THR A 218 -30.94 14.03 18.14
CA THR A 218 -30.49 15.25 17.46
C THR A 218 -30.40 15.01 15.97
N GLN A 219 -30.67 16.06 15.20
CA GLN A 219 -30.42 16.08 13.75
C GLN A 219 -29.16 16.89 13.45
N VAL A 220 -28.49 16.49 12.37
CA VAL A 220 -27.32 17.21 11.87
C VAL A 220 -27.70 18.61 11.37
N ASN A 221 -26.87 19.59 11.69
CA ASN A 221 -26.94 20.98 11.27
C ASN A 221 -25.51 21.57 11.24
N ALA A 222 -25.40 22.85 10.86
CA ALA A 222 -24.09 23.49 10.68
C ALA A 222 -23.26 23.59 11.98
N GLU A 223 -23.90 23.61 13.15
CA GLU A 223 -23.23 23.74 14.45
C GLU A 223 -22.72 22.39 14.99
N ASN A 224 -23.33 21.27 14.58
CA ASN A 224 -23.05 19.95 15.14
C ASN A 224 -22.57 18.91 14.10
N LEU A 225 -22.34 19.32 12.84
CA LEU A 225 -21.91 18.45 11.74
C LEU A 225 -20.69 17.61 12.10
N ASP A 226 -19.61 18.25 12.56
CA ASP A 226 -18.36 17.58 12.91
C ASP A 226 -18.57 16.51 13.98
N ILE A 227 -19.24 16.89 15.07
CA ILE A 227 -19.52 15.99 16.21
C ILE A 227 -20.38 14.80 15.75
N HIS A 228 -21.40 15.04 14.93
CA HIS A 228 -22.28 13.98 14.44
C HIS A 228 -21.54 13.00 13.52
N LEU A 229 -20.66 13.49 12.65
CA LEU A 229 -19.82 12.65 11.79
C LEU A 229 -18.79 11.88 12.61
N GLU A 230 -18.13 12.51 13.58
CA GLU A 230 -17.19 11.84 14.50
C GLU A 230 -17.87 10.69 15.26
N ILE A 231 -19.10 10.89 15.73
CA ILE A 231 -19.88 9.83 16.41
C ILE A 231 -20.17 8.68 15.46
N LEU A 232 -20.71 8.97 14.27
CA LEU A 232 -21.06 7.95 13.28
C LEU A 232 -19.83 7.13 12.88
N LEU A 233 -18.77 7.81 12.46
CA LEU A 233 -17.57 7.20 11.90
C LEU A 233 -16.73 6.53 12.98
N GLY A 234 -16.64 7.13 14.17
CA GLY A 234 -15.92 6.56 15.32
C GLY A 234 -16.58 5.28 15.82
N PHE A 235 -17.92 5.25 15.92
CA PHE A 235 -18.61 4.00 16.21
C PHE A 235 -18.40 2.98 15.11
N TRP A 236 -18.64 3.34 13.83
CA TRP A 236 -18.44 2.41 12.72
C TRP A 236 -17.03 1.80 12.73
N GLN A 237 -15.99 2.63 12.91
CA GLN A 237 -14.61 2.14 13.03
C GLN A 237 -14.48 1.14 14.19
N THR A 238 -14.98 1.49 15.38
CA THR A 238 -14.95 0.59 16.56
C THR A 238 -15.69 -0.72 16.31
N ASN A 239 -16.84 -0.69 15.64
CA ASN A 239 -17.65 -1.87 15.33
C ASN A 239 -16.93 -2.83 14.35
N TRP A 240 -16.04 -2.32 13.50
CA TRP A 240 -15.46 -3.09 12.38
C TRP A 240 -13.94 -3.28 12.43
N GLU A 241 -13.19 -2.53 13.24
CA GLU A 241 -11.72 -2.57 13.31
C GLU A 241 -11.17 -3.97 13.60
N GLY A 242 -11.77 -4.70 14.55
CA GLY A 242 -11.36 -6.07 14.87
C GLY A 242 -11.57 -7.09 13.73
N ARG A 243 -12.37 -6.75 12.72
CA ARG A 243 -12.68 -7.61 11.56
C ARG A 243 -11.96 -7.16 10.29
N LYS A 244 -11.96 -5.86 10.03
CA LYS A 244 -11.49 -5.26 8.77
C LYS A 244 -10.10 -4.62 8.88
N GLY A 245 -9.54 -4.51 10.09
CA GLY A 245 -8.24 -3.90 10.36
C GLY A 245 -8.31 -2.39 10.56
N ALA A 246 -7.45 -1.88 11.45
CA ALA A 246 -7.44 -0.47 11.86
C ALA A 246 -7.17 0.49 10.70
N ASP A 247 -6.16 0.20 9.88
CA ASP A 247 -5.76 1.08 8.77
C ASP A 247 -6.84 1.20 7.69
N TYR A 248 -7.48 0.09 7.34
CA TYR A 248 -8.59 0.09 6.39
C TYR A 248 -9.77 0.89 6.94
N CYS A 249 -10.19 0.60 8.18
CA CYS A 249 -11.33 1.28 8.78
C CYS A 249 -11.09 2.79 8.89
N LYS A 250 -9.88 3.20 9.27
CA LYS A 250 -9.50 4.61 9.34
C LYS A 250 -9.64 5.29 7.97
N LYS A 251 -9.05 4.71 6.92
CA LYS A 251 -9.12 5.27 5.56
C LYS A 251 -10.55 5.32 5.02
N ALA A 252 -11.33 4.29 5.27
CA ALA A 252 -12.75 4.24 4.88
C ALA A 252 -13.55 5.32 5.61
N ALA A 253 -13.33 5.51 6.92
CA ALA A 253 -13.98 6.56 7.71
C ALA A 253 -13.62 7.96 7.21
N GLU A 254 -12.34 8.24 6.92
CA GLU A 254 -11.88 9.51 6.36
C GLU A 254 -12.56 9.83 5.02
N ASN A 255 -12.54 8.88 4.07
CA ASN A 255 -13.17 9.04 2.76
C ASN A 255 -14.69 9.24 2.86
N THR A 256 -15.35 8.45 3.72
CA THR A 256 -16.80 8.56 3.97
C THR A 256 -17.16 9.91 4.58
N GLY A 257 -16.35 10.41 5.52
CA GLY A 257 -16.53 11.72 6.12
C GLY A 257 -16.54 12.86 5.09
N LEU A 258 -15.66 12.79 4.09
CA LEU A 258 -15.62 13.79 3.01
C LEU A 258 -16.90 13.83 2.18
N VAL A 259 -17.40 12.67 1.74
CA VAL A 259 -18.64 12.61 0.92
C VAL A 259 -19.90 12.95 1.73
N LEU A 260 -19.93 12.65 3.02
CA LEU A 260 -21.04 13.03 3.90
C LEU A 260 -21.08 14.53 4.18
N ARG A 261 -19.93 15.20 4.36
CA ARG A 261 -19.86 16.66 4.46
C ARG A 261 -20.39 17.32 3.19
N HIS A 262 -19.95 16.84 2.04
CA HIS A 262 -20.44 17.33 0.74
C HIS A 262 -21.96 17.14 0.62
N SER A 263 -22.46 15.96 0.98
CA SER A 263 -23.90 15.69 1.00
C SER A 263 -24.67 16.63 1.95
N PHE A 264 -24.08 17.00 3.09
CA PHE A 264 -24.66 17.99 4.00
C PHE A 264 -24.71 19.39 3.39
N GLU A 265 -23.62 19.85 2.77
CA GLU A 265 -23.52 21.15 2.08
C GLU A 265 -24.58 21.28 0.97
N HIS A 266 -24.91 20.16 0.33
CA HIS A 266 -25.94 20.06 -0.71
C HIS A 266 -27.32 19.63 -0.21
N GLN A 267 -27.55 19.68 1.11
CA GLN A 267 -28.85 19.39 1.76
C GLN A 267 -29.39 17.99 1.47
N SER A 268 -28.54 17.03 1.12
CA SER A 268 -28.90 15.64 0.84
C SER A 268 -28.51 14.67 1.96
N LEU A 269 -28.02 15.15 3.11
CA LEU A 269 -27.71 14.31 4.27
C LEU A 269 -28.78 14.43 5.37
N TYR A 270 -29.34 13.28 5.75
CA TYR A 270 -30.13 13.12 6.96
C TYR A 270 -29.42 12.19 7.95
N LEU A 271 -28.92 12.76 9.05
CA LEU A 271 -28.09 12.07 10.04
C LEU A 271 -28.65 12.28 11.46
N PRO A 272 -29.58 11.40 11.91
CA PRO A 272 -30.00 11.33 13.31
C PRO A 272 -28.91 10.71 14.20
N VAL A 273 -28.70 11.31 15.37
CA VAL A 273 -27.93 10.71 16.48
C VAL A 273 -28.87 10.48 17.66
N LEU A 274 -28.83 9.26 18.20
CA LEU A 274 -29.59 8.87 19.37
C LEU A 274 -28.71 8.99 20.62
N TRP A 275 -29.25 9.62 21.66
CA TRP A 275 -28.56 9.90 22.91
C TRP A 275 -29.29 9.29 24.11
N GLN A 276 -28.53 8.92 25.14
CA GLN A 276 -29.01 8.66 26.50
C GLN A 276 -28.29 9.64 27.44
N GLY A 277 -29.02 10.63 27.96
CA GLY A 277 -28.40 11.77 28.62
C GLY A 277 -27.39 12.45 27.67
N LYS A 278 -26.11 12.49 28.03
CA LYS A 278 -25.03 13.05 27.18
C LYS A 278 -24.27 12.00 26.36
N GLN A 279 -24.58 10.71 26.52
CA GLN A 279 -23.87 9.62 25.85
C GLN A 279 -24.55 9.31 24.50
N PRO A 280 -23.83 9.35 23.38
CA PRO A 280 -24.37 8.90 22.12
C PRO A 280 -24.47 7.37 22.13
N LEU A 281 -25.59 6.82 21.64
CA LEU A 281 -25.83 5.38 21.54
C LEU A 281 -25.69 4.84 20.11
N GLY A 282 -25.75 5.74 19.13
CA GLY A 282 -25.54 5.42 17.72
C GLY A 282 -26.05 6.51 16.80
N ALA A 283 -25.64 6.40 15.54
CA ALA A 283 -26.01 7.30 14.46
C ALA A 283 -26.21 6.50 13.18
N ILE A 284 -27.07 7.00 12.30
CA ILE A 284 -27.18 6.50 10.92
C ILE A 284 -27.14 7.67 9.94
N ALA A 285 -26.42 7.52 8.84
CA ALA A 285 -26.45 8.46 7.72
C ALA A 285 -27.42 7.94 6.66
N ASN A 286 -28.34 8.81 6.23
CA ASN A 286 -29.23 8.55 5.10
C ASN A 286 -29.01 9.64 4.05
N LEU A 287 -28.86 9.23 2.80
CA LEU A 287 -28.78 10.11 1.65
C LEU A 287 -30.20 10.34 1.11
N MET A 288 -30.55 11.60 0.87
CA MET A 288 -31.92 12.01 0.56
C MET A 288 -32.02 12.46 -0.89
N ASP A 289 -32.68 11.67 -1.72
CA ASP A 289 -33.00 12.01 -3.10
C ASP A 289 -34.40 12.64 -3.20
N PHE A 290 -34.44 13.97 -3.23
CA PHE A 290 -35.70 14.70 -3.27
C PHE A 290 -36.41 14.64 -4.63
N ASP A 291 -35.68 14.41 -5.72
CA ASP A 291 -36.25 14.29 -7.07
C ASP A 291 -36.84 12.88 -7.26
N ARG A 292 -36.10 11.85 -6.85
CA ARG A 292 -36.55 10.44 -6.94
C ARG A 292 -37.48 10.01 -5.83
N LYS A 293 -37.59 10.80 -4.76
CA LYS A 293 -38.33 10.45 -3.54
C LYS A 293 -37.81 9.15 -2.93
N THR A 294 -36.50 8.98 -2.91
CA THR A 294 -35.81 7.82 -2.29
C THR A 294 -34.92 8.28 -1.14
N ALA A 295 -35.03 7.62 0.00
CA ALA A 295 -34.12 7.80 1.15
C ALA A 295 -33.22 6.56 1.23
N LEU A 296 -31.90 6.74 1.13
CA LEU A 296 -30.92 5.65 1.06
C LEU A 296 -30.14 5.56 2.37
N PHE A 297 -30.21 4.43 3.05
CA PHE A 297 -29.41 4.15 4.24
C PHE A 297 -27.97 3.85 3.84
N PHE A 298 -27.06 4.79 4.09
CA PHE A 298 -25.68 4.71 3.64
C PHE A 298 -24.74 4.08 4.67
N MET A 299 -24.83 4.47 5.94
CA MET A 299 -23.93 3.96 6.98
C MET A 299 -24.57 4.01 8.37
N ALA A 300 -24.22 3.06 9.24
CA ALA A 300 -24.56 3.05 10.66
C ALA A 300 -23.33 2.83 11.55
N GLY A 301 -23.31 3.50 12.69
CA GLY A 301 -22.38 3.23 13.79
C GLY A 301 -23.14 3.22 15.11
N ARG A 302 -22.84 2.29 16.02
CA ARG A 302 -23.50 2.22 17.33
C ARG A 302 -22.60 1.72 18.45
N ASP A 303 -22.98 2.09 19.67
CA ASP A 303 -22.39 1.50 20.88
C ASP A 303 -22.90 0.07 21.07
N ASP A 304 -22.10 -0.92 20.67
CA ASP A 304 -22.45 -2.33 20.81
C ASP A 304 -22.40 -2.83 22.26
N THR A 305 -21.93 -2.02 23.22
CA THR A 305 -21.94 -2.40 24.65
C THR A 305 -23.34 -2.30 25.25
N VAL A 306 -24.22 -1.48 24.67
CA VAL A 306 -25.60 -1.27 25.15
C VAL A 306 -26.55 -2.31 24.55
N LYS A 307 -26.72 -3.45 25.25
CA LYS A 307 -27.53 -4.58 24.76
C LYS A 307 -29.04 -4.46 25.02
N GLU A 308 -29.44 -3.72 26.06
CA GLU A 308 -30.84 -3.67 26.52
C GLU A 308 -31.73 -2.74 25.68
N PHE A 309 -31.13 -1.87 24.87
CA PHE A 309 -31.82 -0.90 24.04
C PHE A 309 -31.32 -0.98 22.59
N SER A 310 -32.21 -1.31 21.66
CA SER A 310 -31.83 -1.46 20.25
C SER A 310 -31.76 -0.10 19.56
N SER A 311 -30.61 0.57 19.66
CA SER A 311 -30.34 1.88 19.03
C SER A 311 -30.56 1.81 17.50
N GLY A 312 -30.05 0.77 16.85
CA GLY A 312 -30.25 0.56 15.41
C GLY A 312 -31.73 0.45 15.00
N LEU A 313 -32.56 -0.28 15.77
CA LEU A 313 -33.99 -0.39 15.46
C LEU A 313 -34.69 0.98 15.54
N VAL A 314 -34.37 1.76 16.58
CA VAL A 314 -34.94 3.08 16.80
C VAL A 314 -34.53 4.05 15.70
N LEU A 315 -33.25 4.09 15.36
CA LEU A 315 -32.70 4.99 14.35
C LEU A 315 -33.32 4.73 12.97
N HIS A 316 -33.40 3.47 12.53
CA HIS A 316 -34.08 3.13 11.26
C HIS A 316 -35.57 3.44 11.30
N ALA A 317 -36.29 3.08 12.37
CA ALA A 317 -37.71 3.40 12.48
C ALA A 317 -37.96 4.92 12.42
N TYR A 318 -37.07 5.72 13.02
CA TYR A 318 -37.14 7.18 12.99
C TYR A 318 -36.84 7.73 11.59
N ALA A 319 -35.84 7.19 10.89
CA ALA A 319 -35.55 7.58 9.51
C ALA A 319 -36.67 7.20 8.53
N ILE A 320 -37.26 6.02 8.66
CA ILE A 320 -38.42 5.60 7.85
C ILE A 320 -39.63 6.49 8.12
N LYS A 321 -39.92 6.80 9.40
CA LYS A 321 -40.99 7.74 9.78
C LYS A 321 -40.75 9.12 9.17
N TYR A 322 -39.52 9.62 9.21
CA TYR A 322 -39.14 10.88 8.58
C TYR A 322 -39.36 10.84 7.07
N ALA A 323 -38.93 9.78 6.38
CA ALA A 323 -39.10 9.61 4.94
C ALA A 323 -40.59 9.66 4.55
N ILE A 324 -41.45 8.89 5.23
CA ILE A 324 -42.91 8.89 5.00
C ILE A 324 -43.51 10.28 5.20
N ASN A 325 -43.18 10.94 6.32
CA ASN A 325 -43.70 12.28 6.63
C ASN A 325 -43.29 13.33 5.58
N ASN A 326 -42.13 13.13 4.94
CA ASN A 326 -41.61 13.99 3.87
C ASN A 326 -41.94 13.49 2.46
N LYS A 327 -42.91 12.57 2.33
CA LYS A 327 -43.44 12.08 1.04
C LYS A 327 -42.41 11.37 0.16
N PHE A 328 -41.40 10.78 0.78
CA PHE A 328 -40.54 9.79 0.14
C PHE A 328 -41.35 8.51 -0.13
N LYS A 329 -41.03 7.83 -1.23
CA LYS A 329 -41.73 6.64 -1.72
C LYS A 329 -40.91 5.37 -1.53
N VAL A 330 -39.60 5.49 -1.35
CA VAL A 330 -38.72 4.35 -1.13
C VAL A 330 -37.78 4.64 0.04
N TYR A 331 -37.62 3.65 0.93
CA TYR A 331 -36.52 3.59 1.88
C TYR A 331 -35.61 2.43 1.48
N ASP A 332 -34.39 2.75 1.09
CA ASP A 332 -33.42 1.82 0.54
C ASP A 332 -32.38 1.44 1.59
N PHE A 333 -32.12 0.14 1.79
CA PHE A 333 -31.08 -0.31 2.72
C PHE A 333 -29.72 -0.54 2.07
N LEU A 334 -29.62 -0.27 0.76
CA LEU A 334 -28.44 -0.56 -0.06
C LEU A 334 -28.03 -2.05 0.00
N MET A 335 -26.83 -2.33 -0.53
CA MET A 335 -26.25 -3.67 -0.65
C MET A 335 -26.19 -4.44 0.68
N GLY A 336 -26.41 -5.75 0.60
CA GLY A 336 -26.31 -6.69 1.72
C GLY A 336 -27.67 -7.20 2.21
N ASN A 337 -27.75 -8.50 2.47
CA ASN A 337 -28.96 -9.20 2.92
C ASN A 337 -29.06 -9.40 4.45
N GLU A 338 -28.51 -8.48 5.25
CA GLU A 338 -28.53 -8.61 6.71
C GLU A 338 -29.96 -8.76 7.23
N ALA A 339 -30.19 -9.79 8.05
CA ALA A 339 -31.53 -10.21 8.48
C ALA A 339 -32.36 -9.08 9.15
N TYR A 340 -31.70 -8.11 9.79
CA TYR A 340 -32.39 -7.00 10.44
C TYR A 340 -33.07 -6.05 9.43
N LYS A 341 -32.54 -5.89 8.21
CA LYS A 341 -33.13 -5.03 7.16
C LYS A 341 -34.54 -5.51 6.80
N PHE A 342 -34.71 -6.82 6.66
CA PHE A 342 -36.01 -7.46 6.39
C PHE A 342 -37.01 -7.36 7.54
N SER A 343 -36.54 -7.14 8.78
CA SER A 343 -37.45 -6.97 9.93
C SER A 343 -38.35 -5.73 9.80
N PHE A 344 -37.96 -4.77 8.97
CA PHE A 344 -38.72 -3.56 8.60
C PHE A 344 -39.66 -3.77 7.40
N GLY A 345 -39.86 -5.02 6.94
CA GLY A 345 -40.73 -5.33 5.81
C GLY A 345 -40.10 -5.05 4.45
N ALA A 346 -38.75 -5.00 4.40
CA ALA A 346 -38.03 -4.83 3.15
C ALA A 346 -38.26 -6.01 2.19
N LYS A 347 -38.34 -5.70 0.90
CA LYS A 347 -38.27 -6.65 -0.22
C LYS A 347 -36.85 -6.63 -0.78
N ALA A 348 -36.45 -7.70 -1.45
CA ALA A 348 -35.14 -7.77 -2.08
C ALA A 348 -35.23 -7.49 -3.59
N ARG A 349 -34.27 -6.72 -4.11
CA ARG A 349 -33.91 -6.70 -5.54
C ARG A 349 -32.48 -7.19 -5.72
N GLN A 350 -32.14 -7.57 -6.96
CA GLN A 350 -30.87 -8.21 -7.32
C GLN A 350 -30.09 -7.29 -8.25
N ILE A 351 -28.83 -7.08 -7.92
CA ILE A 351 -27.85 -6.38 -8.77
C ILE A 351 -26.77 -7.37 -9.21
N LYS A 352 -26.06 -7.02 -10.27
CA LYS A 352 -24.96 -7.84 -10.81
C LYS A 352 -23.80 -6.98 -11.24
N THR A 353 -22.61 -7.57 -11.23
CA THR A 353 -21.43 -7.02 -11.89
C THR A 353 -21.14 -7.83 -13.15
N MET A 354 -20.96 -7.12 -14.25
CA MET A 354 -20.58 -7.69 -15.55
C MET A 354 -19.20 -7.19 -15.92
N ALA A 355 -18.31 -8.10 -16.31
CA ALA A 355 -17.03 -7.76 -16.90
C ALA A 355 -17.12 -7.88 -18.43
N ILE A 356 -16.72 -6.82 -19.13
CA ILE A 356 -16.53 -6.82 -20.58
C ILE A 356 -15.02 -6.86 -20.83
N GLN A 357 -14.56 -7.82 -21.64
CA GLN A 357 -13.16 -7.97 -21.99
C GLN A 357 -12.99 -8.09 -23.52
N PRO A 358 -12.06 -7.33 -24.13
CA PRO A 358 -11.72 -7.52 -25.53
C PRO A 358 -10.98 -8.85 -25.73
N LYS A 359 -11.33 -9.63 -26.76
CA LYS A 359 -10.69 -10.94 -27.03
C LYS A 359 -9.28 -10.86 -27.65
N ARG A 360 -8.77 -9.67 -28.01
CA ARG A 360 -7.48 -9.52 -28.71
C ARG A 360 -6.31 -9.36 -27.73
N SER A 361 -5.35 -10.30 -27.79
CA SER A 361 -4.30 -10.52 -26.78
C SER A 361 -3.22 -9.44 -26.61
N HIS A 362 -2.90 -8.64 -27.64
CA HIS A 362 -1.83 -7.62 -27.54
C HIS A 362 -2.26 -6.31 -26.89
N GLN A 363 -3.56 -6.09 -26.70
CA GLN A 363 -4.11 -4.86 -26.10
C GLN A 363 -4.17 -4.91 -24.58
N ASN A 364 -4.11 -6.11 -23.98
CA ASN A 364 -4.18 -6.27 -22.52
C ASN A 364 -3.00 -5.63 -21.79
N GLN A 365 -1.86 -5.44 -22.48
CA GLN A 365 -0.67 -4.75 -21.94
C GLN A 365 -0.65 -3.24 -22.23
N ALA A 366 -1.66 -2.68 -22.89
CA ALA A 366 -1.67 -1.26 -23.22
C ALA A 366 -2.20 -0.44 -22.03
N LEU A 367 -1.43 0.57 -21.62
CA LEU A 367 -1.86 1.51 -20.60
C LEU A 367 -2.69 2.64 -21.21
N ASN A 368 -3.66 3.12 -20.46
CA ASN A 368 -4.37 4.34 -20.77
C ASN A 368 -3.52 5.57 -20.42
N LEU A 369 -3.52 6.58 -21.29
CA LEU A 369 -2.82 7.86 -21.09
C LEU A 369 -3.14 8.49 -19.72
N ARG A 370 -4.40 8.43 -19.29
CA ARG A 370 -4.87 9.01 -18.01
C ARG A 370 -4.27 8.32 -16.79
N THR A 371 -3.82 7.07 -16.95
CA THR A 371 -3.25 6.27 -15.86
C THR A 371 -1.72 6.36 -15.76
N ILE A 372 -1.06 7.08 -16.68
CA ILE A 372 0.40 7.25 -16.68
C ILE A 372 0.94 7.79 -15.34
N PRO A 373 0.34 8.80 -14.68
CA PRO A 373 0.83 9.27 -13.38
C PRO A 373 0.84 8.17 -12.30
N GLN A 374 -0.23 7.37 -12.22
CA GLN A 374 -0.32 6.24 -11.28
C GLN A 374 0.72 5.16 -11.61
N ALA A 375 0.85 4.83 -12.90
CA ALA A 375 1.83 3.84 -13.38
C ALA A 375 3.26 4.29 -13.07
N LEU A 376 3.59 5.56 -13.34
CA LEU A 376 4.90 6.14 -13.05
C LEU A 376 5.24 6.09 -11.57
N HIS A 377 4.27 6.41 -10.69
CA HIS A 377 4.43 6.28 -9.25
C HIS A 377 4.72 4.82 -8.84
N ARG A 378 3.95 3.86 -9.36
CA ARG A 378 4.15 2.43 -9.08
C ARG A 378 5.53 1.94 -9.53
N PHE A 379 5.94 2.23 -10.75
CA PHE A 379 7.24 1.77 -11.28
C PHE A 379 8.43 2.48 -10.62
N THR A 380 8.25 3.74 -10.20
CA THR A 380 9.22 4.43 -9.34
C THR A 380 9.41 3.70 -8.02
N HIS A 381 8.31 3.26 -7.40
CA HIS A 381 8.37 2.46 -6.18
C HIS A 381 9.07 1.11 -6.42
N TYR A 382 8.89 0.47 -7.57
CA TYR A 382 9.61 -0.76 -7.93
C TYR A 382 11.11 -0.53 -8.03
N GLN A 383 11.52 0.58 -8.65
CA GLN A 383 12.92 0.94 -8.71
C GLN A 383 13.50 1.21 -7.30
N GLN A 384 12.75 1.88 -6.43
CA GLN A 384 13.17 2.16 -5.05
C GLN A 384 13.26 0.90 -4.18
N THR A 385 12.41 -0.09 -4.44
CA THR A 385 12.41 -1.40 -3.76
C THR A 385 13.28 -2.44 -4.48
N ASN A 386 14.17 -2.00 -5.37
CA ASN A 386 15.14 -2.81 -6.11
C ASN A 386 14.53 -3.91 -7.01
N ARG A 387 13.26 -3.76 -7.40
CA ARG A 387 12.58 -4.61 -8.41
C ARG A 387 12.83 -4.05 -9.81
N LEU A 388 14.10 -4.09 -10.22
CA LEU A 388 14.61 -3.37 -11.40
C LEU A 388 14.00 -3.85 -12.72
N ASP A 389 13.74 -5.14 -12.88
CA ASP A 389 13.16 -5.67 -14.12
C ASP A 389 11.70 -5.25 -14.31
N LEU A 390 10.92 -5.23 -13.23
CA LEU A 390 9.54 -4.73 -13.23
C LEU A 390 9.51 -3.21 -13.51
N ALA A 391 10.44 -2.46 -12.93
CA ALA A 391 10.56 -1.03 -13.20
C ALA A 391 10.91 -0.76 -14.67
N GLU A 392 11.85 -1.52 -15.25
CA GLU A 392 12.20 -1.42 -16.67
C GLU A 392 11.00 -1.68 -17.58
N GLN A 393 10.34 -2.83 -17.38
CA GLN A 393 9.16 -3.22 -18.16
C GLN A 393 8.08 -2.13 -18.07
N GLY A 394 7.85 -1.61 -16.87
CA GLY A 394 6.88 -0.57 -16.62
C GLY A 394 7.19 0.75 -17.31
N TYR A 395 8.42 1.25 -17.25
CA TYR A 395 8.80 2.47 -17.97
C TYR A 395 8.67 2.28 -19.49
N ARG A 396 9.04 1.11 -20.03
CA ARG A 396 8.81 0.80 -21.44
C ARG A 396 7.33 0.78 -21.79
N GLN A 397 6.47 0.31 -20.89
CA GLN A 397 5.02 0.33 -21.07
C GLN A 397 4.48 1.75 -21.18
N ILE A 398 4.96 2.68 -20.32
CA ILE A 398 4.62 4.10 -20.42
C ILE A 398 5.10 4.68 -21.76
N LEU A 399 6.33 4.38 -22.18
CA LEU A 399 6.90 4.89 -23.42
C LEU A 399 6.24 4.32 -24.68
N ASN A 400 5.63 3.14 -24.62
CA ASN A 400 4.82 2.62 -25.73
C ASN A 400 3.56 3.48 -25.96
N VAL A 401 3.03 4.12 -24.90
CA VAL A 401 1.84 4.97 -24.96
C VAL A 401 2.23 6.43 -25.22
N GLN A 402 3.28 6.91 -24.56
CA GLN A 402 3.81 8.27 -24.71
C GLN A 402 5.34 8.22 -24.90
N PRO A 403 5.83 8.05 -26.15
CA PRO A 403 7.25 7.82 -26.45
C PRO A 403 8.21 8.92 -25.98
N GLN A 404 7.70 10.14 -25.82
CA GLN A 404 8.47 11.32 -25.41
C GLN A 404 8.19 11.72 -23.96
N HIS A 405 7.67 10.81 -23.11
CA HIS A 405 7.39 11.12 -21.71
C HIS A 405 8.70 11.39 -20.93
N PRO A 406 8.99 12.63 -20.49
CA PRO A 406 10.31 12.99 -19.95
C PRO A 406 10.72 12.18 -18.72
N ASP A 407 9.82 12.01 -17.74
CA ASP A 407 10.17 11.29 -16.51
C ASP A 407 10.38 9.79 -16.71
N ALA A 408 9.62 9.14 -17.59
CA ALA A 408 9.81 7.73 -17.91
C ALA A 408 11.13 7.51 -18.67
N LEU A 409 11.45 8.37 -19.64
CA LEU A 409 12.74 8.36 -20.32
C LEU A 409 13.90 8.55 -19.33
N TYR A 410 13.81 9.56 -18.45
CA TYR A 410 14.85 9.85 -17.46
C TYR A 410 15.04 8.68 -16.49
N ARG A 411 13.96 8.14 -15.92
CA ARG A 411 14.02 7.05 -14.95
C ARG A 411 14.52 5.75 -15.57
N LEU A 412 14.09 5.44 -16.79
CA LEU A 412 14.64 4.32 -17.55
C LEU A 412 16.13 4.54 -17.85
N GLY A 413 16.55 5.77 -18.17
CA GLY A 413 17.96 6.12 -18.37
C GLY A 413 18.81 5.89 -17.12
N VAL A 414 18.33 6.32 -15.95
CA VAL A 414 18.98 6.05 -14.65
C VAL A 414 19.08 4.55 -14.39
N LEU A 415 18.01 3.80 -14.67
CA LEU A 415 17.99 2.35 -14.49
C LEU A 415 18.99 1.63 -15.43
N MET A 416 19.08 2.07 -16.69
CA MET A 416 20.03 1.53 -17.66
C MET A 416 21.48 1.83 -17.25
N HIS A 417 21.75 3.02 -16.71
CA HIS A 417 23.04 3.37 -16.13
C HIS A 417 23.36 2.41 -14.98
N GLN A 418 22.44 2.19 -14.03
CA GLN A 418 22.64 1.26 -12.90
C GLN A 418 22.94 -0.17 -13.36
N LYS A 419 22.30 -0.63 -14.44
CA LYS A 419 22.55 -1.95 -15.05
C LYS A 419 23.85 -2.02 -15.87
N GLY A 420 24.56 -0.90 -16.07
CA GLY A 420 25.78 -0.82 -16.89
C GLY A 420 25.53 -0.70 -18.40
N ASN A 421 24.27 -0.55 -18.83
CA ASN A 421 23.89 -0.38 -20.23
C ASN A 421 24.06 1.09 -20.67
N TYR A 422 25.32 1.55 -20.69
CA TYR A 422 25.61 2.98 -20.84
C TYR A 422 25.17 3.58 -22.17
N SER A 423 25.22 2.82 -23.28
CA SER A 423 24.76 3.30 -24.59
C SER A 423 23.27 3.66 -24.59
N ILE A 424 22.43 2.77 -24.04
CA ILE A 424 20.98 2.98 -23.94
C ILE A 424 20.68 4.12 -22.96
N ALA A 425 21.41 4.19 -21.85
CA ALA A 425 21.26 5.28 -20.88
C ALA A 425 21.54 6.65 -21.52
N GLU A 426 22.61 6.76 -22.31
CA GLU A 426 22.95 7.99 -23.03
C GLU A 426 21.84 8.42 -23.99
N GLU A 427 21.35 7.48 -24.81
CA GLU A 427 20.25 7.73 -25.75
C GLU A 427 19.01 8.27 -25.03
N LEU A 428 18.62 7.61 -23.93
CA LEU A 428 17.46 8.02 -23.14
C LEU A 428 17.63 9.41 -22.53
N PHE A 429 18.80 9.74 -21.95
CA PHE A 429 19.04 11.08 -21.43
C PHE A 429 19.06 12.14 -22.53
N ARG A 430 19.62 11.83 -23.71
CA ARG A 430 19.56 12.74 -24.87
C ARG A 430 18.12 12.94 -25.34
N ASN A 431 17.28 11.91 -25.33
CA ASN A 431 15.86 12.02 -25.67
C ASN A 431 15.11 12.91 -24.67
N VAL A 432 15.42 12.82 -23.36
CA VAL A 432 14.88 13.78 -22.37
C VAL A 432 15.25 15.21 -22.75
N LEU A 433 16.50 15.46 -23.11
CA LEU A 433 17.01 16.78 -23.46
C LEU A 433 16.49 17.31 -24.80
N GLN A 434 16.05 16.44 -25.72
CA GLN A 434 15.33 16.86 -26.93
C GLN A 434 13.94 17.43 -26.59
N VAL A 435 13.25 16.82 -25.62
CA VAL A 435 11.91 17.26 -25.17
C VAL A 435 12.00 18.44 -24.20
N GLN A 436 12.98 18.41 -23.29
CA GLN A 436 13.20 19.40 -22.25
C GLN A 436 14.70 19.78 -22.16
N PRO A 437 15.19 20.71 -23.00
CA PRO A 437 16.61 21.09 -23.05
C PRO A 437 17.19 21.63 -21.73
N GLN A 438 16.33 22.18 -20.86
CA GLN A 438 16.70 22.76 -19.57
C GLN A 438 16.62 21.74 -18.40
N TYR A 439 16.48 20.44 -18.69
CA TYR A 439 16.34 19.41 -17.65
C TYR A 439 17.68 19.10 -16.97
N VAL A 440 18.00 19.84 -15.92
CA VAL A 440 19.28 19.80 -15.17
C VAL A 440 19.68 18.37 -14.77
N LYS A 441 18.72 17.55 -14.31
CA LYS A 441 18.99 16.16 -13.88
C LYS A 441 19.50 15.27 -15.01
N ALA A 442 19.05 15.48 -16.25
CA ALA A 442 19.51 14.70 -17.39
C ALA A 442 20.95 15.08 -17.78
N TRP A 443 21.28 16.38 -17.77
CA TRP A 443 22.66 16.84 -17.96
C TRP A 443 23.61 16.31 -16.88
N PHE A 444 23.20 16.38 -15.62
CA PHE A 444 23.98 15.80 -14.52
C PHE A 444 24.17 14.29 -14.69
N SER A 445 23.12 13.57 -15.08
CA SER A 445 23.19 12.11 -15.30
C SER A 445 24.08 11.73 -16.49
N LEU A 446 24.08 12.52 -17.57
CA LEU A 446 25.03 12.36 -18.68
C LEU A 446 26.47 12.58 -18.21
N GLY A 447 26.72 13.60 -17.37
CA GLY A 447 28.03 13.82 -16.78
C GLY A 447 28.52 12.63 -15.96
N ASN A 448 27.65 12.08 -15.11
CA ASN A 448 27.94 10.87 -14.31
C ASN A 448 28.24 9.66 -15.21
N LEU A 449 27.46 9.49 -16.28
CA LEU A 449 27.61 8.41 -17.25
C LEU A 449 28.99 8.47 -17.93
N HIS A 450 29.34 9.64 -18.49
CA HIS A 450 30.64 9.84 -19.15
C HIS A 450 31.80 9.69 -18.16
N GLN A 451 31.65 10.14 -16.91
CA GLN A 451 32.67 9.95 -15.88
C GLN A 451 32.88 8.46 -15.57
N ALA A 452 31.81 7.67 -15.46
CA ALA A 452 31.90 6.22 -15.25
C ALA A 452 32.57 5.48 -16.43
N GLN A 453 32.44 6.03 -17.64
CA GLN A 453 33.13 5.54 -18.85
C GLN A 453 34.55 6.10 -19.02
N ASN A 454 35.05 6.88 -18.04
CA ASN A 454 36.34 7.58 -18.09
C ASN A 454 36.48 8.56 -19.27
N GLN A 455 35.35 9.06 -19.78
CA GLN A 455 35.25 10.11 -20.80
C GLN A 455 35.22 11.47 -20.09
N LEU A 456 36.37 11.82 -19.51
CA LEU A 456 36.49 12.97 -18.61
C LEU A 456 36.15 14.33 -19.27
N PRO A 457 36.53 14.61 -20.53
CA PRO A 457 36.15 15.86 -21.20
C PRO A 457 34.63 16.01 -21.40
N GLU A 458 33.96 14.94 -21.83
CA GLU A 458 32.52 14.90 -22.05
C GLU A 458 31.75 15.04 -20.73
N ALA A 459 32.24 14.37 -19.67
CA ALA A 459 31.69 14.50 -18.33
C ALA A 459 31.76 15.95 -17.83
N GLN A 460 32.92 16.59 -17.97
CA GLN A 460 33.12 17.99 -17.61
C GLN A 460 32.16 18.91 -18.38
N ALA A 461 32.05 18.75 -19.70
CA ALA A 461 31.13 19.54 -20.52
C ALA A 461 29.67 19.39 -20.05
N ALA A 462 29.21 18.16 -19.80
CA ALA A 462 27.85 17.90 -19.33
C ALA A 462 27.57 18.53 -17.95
N TYR A 463 28.51 18.45 -17.00
CA TYR A 463 28.36 19.11 -15.70
C TYR A 463 28.35 20.63 -15.82
N GLN A 464 29.15 21.21 -16.71
CA GLN A 464 29.13 22.65 -16.98
C GLN A 464 27.79 23.09 -17.58
N GLN A 465 27.20 22.30 -18.49
CA GLN A 465 25.84 22.57 -18.98
C GLN A 465 24.80 22.50 -17.85
N ALA A 466 24.90 21.50 -16.97
CA ALA A 466 24.00 21.39 -15.82
C ALA A 466 24.08 22.61 -14.89
N LEU A 467 25.29 23.14 -14.64
CA LEU A 467 25.52 24.33 -13.80
C LEU A 467 25.17 25.65 -14.49
N ALA A 468 25.15 25.70 -15.82
CA ALA A 468 24.74 26.89 -16.58
C ALA A 468 23.22 27.13 -16.54
N LEU A 469 22.45 26.09 -16.18
CA LEU A 469 21.00 26.15 -16.10
C LEU A 469 20.54 26.57 -14.69
N PRO A 470 19.40 27.29 -14.57
CA PRO A 470 18.82 27.59 -13.27
C PRO A 470 18.49 26.30 -12.51
N SER A 471 19.09 26.13 -11.33
CA SER A 471 18.78 25.03 -10.42
C SER A 471 18.12 25.60 -9.17
N GLU A 472 16.92 25.13 -8.85
CA GLU A 472 16.23 25.50 -7.61
C GLU A 472 16.81 24.77 -6.38
N SER A 473 17.65 23.74 -6.59
CA SER A 473 18.18 22.91 -5.53
C SER A 473 19.66 23.19 -5.27
N SER A 474 19.95 23.78 -4.10
CA SER A 474 21.34 23.91 -3.60
C SER A 474 22.03 22.55 -3.46
N MET A 475 21.29 21.51 -3.05
CA MET A 475 21.80 20.15 -2.90
C MET A 475 22.24 19.55 -4.25
N LEU A 476 21.41 19.68 -5.30
CA LEU A 476 21.77 19.20 -6.63
C LEU A 476 22.99 19.94 -7.18
N SER A 477 23.03 21.26 -7.00
CA SER A 477 24.16 22.10 -7.46
C SER A 477 25.47 21.73 -6.74
N SER A 478 25.40 21.46 -5.43
CA SER A 478 26.53 20.94 -4.64
C SER A 478 27.02 19.59 -5.17
N ALA A 479 26.10 18.65 -5.47
CA ALA A 479 26.46 17.35 -6.04
C ALA A 479 27.11 17.48 -7.43
N ILE A 480 26.63 18.38 -8.29
CA ILE A 480 27.24 18.64 -9.60
C ILE A 480 28.66 19.23 -9.43
N HIS A 481 28.84 20.20 -8.52
CA HIS A 481 30.16 20.76 -8.23
C HIS A 481 31.13 19.72 -7.67
N HIS A 482 30.68 18.84 -6.78
CA HIS A 482 31.48 17.72 -6.30
C HIS A 482 31.92 16.83 -7.47
N ASN A 483 31.00 16.34 -8.30
CA ASN A 483 31.35 15.41 -9.36
C ASN A 483 32.22 16.05 -10.45
N LEU A 484 32.00 17.34 -10.75
CA LEU A 484 32.89 18.10 -11.62
C LEU A 484 34.30 18.26 -11.02
N GLY A 485 34.39 18.56 -9.73
CA GLY A 485 35.68 18.59 -9.01
C GLY A 485 36.41 17.24 -9.09
N TYR A 486 35.68 16.14 -8.92
CA TYR A 486 36.24 14.79 -9.04
C TYR A 486 36.73 14.47 -10.46
N THR A 487 35.95 14.83 -11.49
CA THR A 487 36.41 14.72 -12.89
C THR A 487 37.70 15.50 -13.13
N LEU A 488 37.79 16.74 -12.64
CA LEU A 488 38.98 17.58 -12.80
C LEU A 488 40.18 17.03 -12.04
N GLN A 489 39.95 16.47 -10.85
CA GLN A 489 40.97 15.75 -10.09
C GLN A 489 41.52 14.56 -10.88
N GLN A 490 40.66 13.75 -11.51
CA GLN A 490 41.09 12.63 -12.36
C GLN A 490 41.91 13.10 -13.57
N GLN A 491 41.68 14.33 -14.04
CA GLN A 491 42.49 15.01 -15.06
C GLN A 491 43.77 15.67 -14.49
N ASN A 492 44.09 15.51 -13.20
CA ASN A 492 45.17 16.19 -12.47
C ASN A 492 45.06 17.72 -12.41
N GLN A 493 43.88 18.29 -12.60
CA GLN A 493 43.61 19.74 -12.50
C GLN A 493 43.20 20.11 -11.07
N TRP A 494 44.15 19.97 -10.14
CA TRP A 494 43.90 20.08 -8.70
C TRP A 494 43.38 21.44 -8.24
N GLU A 495 43.88 22.54 -8.81
CA GLU A 495 43.43 23.89 -8.43
C GLU A 495 41.95 24.11 -8.79
N ALA A 496 41.54 23.73 -10.01
CA ALA A 496 40.15 23.80 -10.44
C ALA A 496 39.25 22.82 -9.66
N ALA A 497 39.75 21.61 -9.36
CA ALA A 497 39.04 20.63 -8.55
C ALA A 497 38.72 21.18 -7.14
N ILE A 498 39.73 21.74 -6.46
CA ILE A 498 39.59 22.34 -5.12
C ILE A 498 38.59 23.50 -5.15
N ALA A 499 38.62 24.37 -6.17
CA ALA A 499 37.66 25.46 -6.30
C ALA A 499 36.21 24.96 -6.39
N HIS A 500 35.97 23.86 -7.11
CA HIS A 500 34.64 23.25 -7.18
C HIS A 500 34.24 22.53 -5.89
N TYR A 501 35.16 21.87 -5.20
CA TYR A 501 34.88 21.30 -3.87
C TYR A 501 34.55 22.37 -2.84
N GLN A 502 35.26 23.51 -2.84
CA GLN A 502 34.91 24.68 -2.04
C GLN A 502 33.51 25.18 -2.37
N LYS A 503 33.16 25.27 -3.66
CA LYS A 503 31.82 25.69 -4.05
C LYS A 503 30.73 24.73 -3.58
N SER A 504 31.01 23.43 -3.62
CA SER A 504 30.11 22.40 -3.06
C SER A 504 29.89 22.59 -1.56
N GLN A 505 30.96 22.87 -0.80
CA GLN A 505 30.87 23.15 0.63
C GLN A 505 30.14 24.47 0.95
N GLU A 506 30.35 25.53 0.16
CA GLU A 506 29.61 26.79 0.31
C GLU A 506 28.10 26.60 0.13
N LEU A 507 27.69 25.77 -0.82
CA LEU A 507 26.28 25.45 -1.08
C LEU A 507 25.67 24.57 0.01
N GLN A 508 26.47 23.71 0.64
CA GLN A 508 26.06 22.83 1.73
C GLN A 508 27.01 22.94 2.94
N PRO A 509 26.98 24.05 3.71
CA PRO A 509 27.94 24.30 4.78
C PRO A 509 27.90 23.28 5.92
N ASN A 510 26.76 22.61 6.10
CA ASN A 510 26.55 21.60 7.13
C ASN A 510 26.79 20.16 6.61
N SER A 511 27.22 20.00 5.36
CA SER A 511 27.50 18.67 4.78
C SER A 511 28.90 18.20 5.17
N ILE A 512 28.94 17.22 6.07
CA ILE A 512 30.18 16.51 6.44
C ILE A 512 30.84 15.90 5.20
N GLU A 513 30.06 15.39 4.25
CA GLU A 513 30.58 14.80 3.01
C GLU A 513 31.32 15.85 2.17
N ALA A 514 30.75 17.04 1.97
CA ALA A 514 31.39 18.11 1.22
C ALA A 514 32.69 18.60 1.89
N GLU A 515 32.70 18.70 3.21
CA GLU A 515 33.90 19.04 3.99
C GLU A 515 34.99 17.97 3.83
N VAL A 516 34.65 16.69 3.97
CA VAL A 516 35.58 15.57 3.84
C VAL A 516 36.19 15.49 2.44
N ILE A 517 35.39 15.69 1.39
CA ILE A 517 35.88 15.68 0.00
C ILE A 517 36.94 16.75 -0.21
N LEU A 518 36.71 17.97 0.28
CA LEU A 518 37.69 19.06 0.20
C LEU A 518 38.95 18.73 1.00
N ALA A 519 38.80 18.17 2.22
CA ALA A 519 39.93 17.75 3.05
C ALA A 519 40.76 16.63 2.38
N ASN A 520 40.10 15.67 1.73
CA ASN A 520 40.75 14.59 0.97
C ASN A 520 41.58 15.16 -0.20
N ALA A 521 41.06 16.17 -0.90
CA ALA A 521 41.81 16.86 -1.96
C ALA A 521 43.04 17.60 -1.40
N HIS A 522 42.90 18.29 -0.27
CA HIS A 522 44.02 18.95 0.40
C HIS A 522 45.07 17.96 0.90
N TYR A 523 44.66 16.80 1.41
CA TYR A 523 45.58 15.73 1.84
C TYR A 523 46.35 15.15 0.65
N ALA A 524 45.67 14.86 -0.47
CA ALA A 524 46.31 14.38 -1.68
C ALA A 524 47.36 15.36 -2.25
N GLN A 525 47.14 16.67 -2.07
CA GLN A 525 48.10 17.73 -2.42
C GLN A 525 49.17 18.00 -1.34
N GLY A 526 49.14 17.31 -0.20
CA GLY A 526 50.08 17.53 0.91
C GLY A 526 49.87 18.85 1.66
N THR A 527 48.70 19.47 1.52
CA THR A 527 48.35 20.77 2.11
C THR A 527 47.44 20.67 3.34
N LEU A 528 46.94 19.47 3.67
CA LEU A 528 46.13 19.26 4.88
C LEU A 528 47.03 19.28 6.14
N PRO A 529 46.77 20.18 7.11
CA PRO A 529 47.60 20.27 8.32
C PRO A 529 47.61 18.94 9.11
N PRO A 530 48.77 18.49 9.62
CA PRO A 530 48.88 17.21 10.35
C PRO A 530 47.90 17.06 11.50
N GLU A 531 47.64 18.13 12.25
CA GLU A 531 46.71 18.14 13.38
C GLU A 531 45.25 17.87 12.99
N LYS A 532 44.88 18.06 11.72
CA LYS A 532 43.53 17.79 11.21
C LYS A 532 43.39 16.38 10.63
N GLN A 533 44.49 15.66 10.38
CA GLN A 533 44.46 14.37 9.69
C GLN A 533 43.68 13.32 10.48
N LEU A 534 43.84 13.25 11.81
CA LEU A 534 43.10 12.30 12.65
C LEU A 534 41.57 12.57 12.60
N HIS A 535 41.18 13.84 12.61
CA HIS A 535 39.78 14.23 12.53
C HIS A 535 39.15 13.77 11.21
N TYR A 536 39.77 14.10 10.07
CA TYR A 536 39.27 13.68 8.76
C TYR A 536 39.43 12.19 8.50
N ALA A 537 40.41 11.52 9.10
CA ALA A 537 40.51 10.06 9.06
C ALA A 537 39.27 9.41 9.70
N THR A 538 38.81 9.96 10.84
CA THR A 538 37.63 9.49 11.56
C THR A 538 36.36 9.73 10.74
N LEU A 539 36.19 10.93 10.18
CA LEU A 539 35.03 11.25 9.35
C LEU A 539 34.96 10.40 8.06
N ASN A 540 36.10 10.16 7.40
CA ASN A 540 36.16 9.24 6.27
C ASN A 540 35.73 7.83 6.67
N TYR A 541 36.18 7.33 7.82
CA TYR A 541 35.75 6.03 8.34
C TYR A 541 34.23 5.97 8.59
N GLU A 542 33.64 7.01 9.18
CA GLU A 542 32.21 7.09 9.43
C GLU A 542 31.38 7.13 8.14
N LEU A 543 31.81 7.94 7.15
CA LEU A 543 31.17 8.00 5.83
C LEU A 543 31.26 6.66 5.09
N GLY A 544 32.42 5.99 5.13
CA GLY A 544 32.59 4.65 4.58
C GLY A 544 31.64 3.64 5.23
N SER A 545 31.46 3.72 6.55
CA SER A 545 30.52 2.87 7.30
C SER A 545 29.07 3.10 6.92
N LYS A 546 28.68 4.36 6.70
CA LYS A 546 27.36 4.72 6.18
C LYS A 546 27.12 4.20 4.76
N ARG A 547 28.12 4.31 3.87
CA ARG A 547 28.04 3.79 2.49
C ARG A 547 27.95 2.27 2.45
N LYS A 548 28.72 1.58 3.30
CA LYS A 548 28.65 0.12 3.48
C LYS A 548 27.26 -0.33 3.96
N GLN A 549 26.64 0.40 4.88
CA GLN A 549 25.29 0.07 5.36
C GLN A 549 24.23 0.10 4.25
N VAL A 550 24.39 0.96 3.23
CA VAL A 550 23.49 1.01 2.06
C VAL A 550 23.95 0.12 0.90
N GLY A 551 24.95 -0.75 1.12
CA GLY A 551 25.45 -1.70 0.12
C GLY A 551 26.39 -1.12 -0.94
N ASP A 552 26.75 0.17 -0.84
CA ASP A 552 27.68 0.82 -1.77
C ASP A 552 29.14 0.54 -1.39
N PHE A 553 29.54 -0.73 -1.54
CA PHE A 553 30.86 -1.21 -1.13
C PHE A 553 32.01 -0.54 -1.90
N LYS A 554 31.77 -0.14 -3.16
CA LYS A 554 32.80 0.52 -3.98
C LYS A 554 33.13 1.91 -3.42
N VAL A 555 32.12 2.73 -3.11
CA VAL A 555 32.36 4.04 -2.50
C VAL A 555 32.85 3.91 -1.06
N ALA A 556 32.36 2.92 -0.30
CA ALA A 556 32.86 2.64 1.05
C ALA A 556 34.37 2.37 1.09
N ILE A 557 34.88 1.58 0.13
CA ILE A 557 36.32 1.28 0.00
C ILE A 557 37.14 2.56 -0.16
N GLU A 558 36.70 3.49 -1.00
CA GLU A 558 37.43 4.75 -1.23
C GLU A 558 37.52 5.59 0.05
N TYR A 559 36.43 5.72 0.78
CA TYR A 559 36.43 6.41 2.08
C TYR A 559 37.34 5.72 3.11
N TYR A 560 37.30 4.38 3.22
CA TYR A 560 38.19 3.67 4.13
C TYR A 560 39.67 3.79 3.72
N ARG A 561 39.98 3.82 2.43
CA ARG A 561 41.34 4.08 1.94
C ARG A 561 41.84 5.45 2.35
N GLN A 562 41.02 6.50 2.21
CA GLN A 562 41.38 7.85 2.67
C GLN A 562 41.58 7.89 4.20
N SER A 563 40.72 7.21 4.95
CA SER A 563 40.86 7.07 6.40
C SER A 563 42.19 6.44 6.81
N ILE A 564 42.55 5.32 6.18
CA ILE A 564 43.80 4.59 6.47
C ILE A 564 45.03 5.38 6.00
N ALA A 565 44.96 6.10 4.88
CA ALA A 565 46.05 6.93 4.42
C ALA A 565 46.38 8.03 5.45
N MET A 566 45.35 8.69 5.99
CA MET A 566 45.50 9.73 7.01
C MET A 566 45.87 9.18 8.39
N GLN A 567 45.33 8.02 8.79
CA GLN A 567 45.61 7.37 10.09
C GLN A 567 45.82 5.85 9.93
N PRO A 568 47.06 5.40 9.62
CA PRO A 568 47.35 3.97 9.37
C PRO A 568 47.17 3.04 10.58
N THR A 569 46.93 3.58 11.78
CA THR A 569 46.76 2.79 13.01
C THR A 569 45.31 2.52 13.38
N LEU A 570 44.34 3.06 12.61
CA LEU A 570 42.91 2.92 12.90
C LEU A 570 42.42 1.51 12.54
N ALA A 571 42.34 0.63 13.55
CA ALA A 571 42.01 -0.78 13.39
C ALA A 571 40.61 -0.99 12.78
N GLU A 572 39.64 -0.16 13.18
CA GLU A 572 38.25 -0.19 12.73
C GLU A 572 38.14 0.05 11.22
N ALA A 573 38.91 1.00 10.66
CA ALA A 573 38.93 1.28 9.22
C ALA A 573 39.51 0.10 8.42
N HIS A 574 40.58 -0.53 8.91
CA HIS A 574 41.11 -1.76 8.31
C HIS A 574 40.08 -2.90 8.34
N TYR A 575 39.44 -3.13 9.49
CA TYR A 575 38.42 -4.19 9.62
C TYR A 575 37.26 -3.99 8.64
N HIS A 576 36.72 -2.78 8.56
CA HIS A 576 35.59 -2.51 7.68
C HIS A 576 35.95 -2.46 6.19
N LEU A 577 37.18 -2.07 5.84
CA LEU A 577 37.71 -2.22 4.49
C LEU A 577 37.80 -3.71 4.11
N GLY A 578 38.23 -4.57 5.04
CA GLY A 578 38.24 -6.02 4.84
C GLY A 578 36.84 -6.59 4.54
N ILE A 579 35.81 -6.14 5.27
CA ILE A 579 34.41 -6.53 5.00
C ILE A 579 33.98 -6.11 3.59
N ALA A 580 34.29 -4.87 3.19
CA ALA A 580 33.89 -4.38 1.88
C ALA A 580 34.55 -5.17 0.74
N PHE A 581 35.84 -5.51 0.86
CA PHE A 581 36.51 -6.39 -0.10
C PHE A 581 35.93 -7.80 -0.13
N GLN A 582 35.64 -8.39 1.03
CA GLN A 582 35.01 -9.71 1.12
C GLN A 582 33.65 -9.73 0.40
N LYS A 583 32.82 -8.69 0.57
CA LYS A 583 31.53 -8.57 -0.12
C LYS A 583 31.66 -8.41 -1.63
N LEU A 584 32.79 -7.87 -2.12
CA LEU A 584 33.12 -7.81 -3.56
C LEU A 584 33.84 -9.07 -4.06
N GLY A 585 34.08 -10.08 -3.22
CA GLY A 585 34.76 -11.33 -3.59
C GLY A 585 36.29 -11.28 -3.54
N ASN A 586 36.89 -10.16 -3.13
CA ASN A 586 38.34 -9.96 -3.07
C ASN A 586 38.89 -10.46 -1.73
N LEU A 587 38.99 -11.79 -1.59
CA LEU A 587 39.33 -12.43 -0.31
C LEU A 587 40.79 -12.18 0.14
N ASP A 588 41.74 -12.05 -0.78
CA ASP A 588 43.15 -11.82 -0.41
C ASP A 588 43.34 -10.44 0.24
N GLU A 589 42.72 -9.41 -0.34
CA GLU A 589 42.68 -8.05 0.21
C GLU A 589 41.93 -8.04 1.55
N ALA A 590 40.80 -8.75 1.64
CA ALA A 590 40.06 -8.86 2.89
C ALA A 590 40.93 -9.43 4.03
N ILE A 591 41.63 -10.53 3.76
CA ILE A 591 42.55 -11.18 4.71
C ILE A 591 43.66 -10.22 5.15
N ALA A 592 44.31 -9.53 4.20
CA ALA A 592 45.36 -8.57 4.52
C ALA A 592 44.85 -7.45 5.43
N HIS A 593 43.65 -6.94 5.19
CA HIS A 593 43.05 -5.90 6.00
C HIS A 593 42.59 -6.40 7.38
N TYR A 594 42.06 -7.62 7.49
CA TYR A 594 41.76 -8.23 8.79
C TYR A 594 43.01 -8.48 9.64
N GLN A 595 44.10 -8.96 9.03
CA GLN A 595 45.39 -9.12 9.70
C GLN A 595 45.92 -7.78 10.22
N ASN A 596 45.81 -6.72 9.42
CA ASN A 596 46.18 -5.37 9.87
C ASN A 596 45.30 -4.91 11.05
N ALA A 597 43.98 -5.10 10.99
CA ALA A 597 43.08 -4.75 12.08
C ALA A 597 43.45 -5.48 13.38
N GLN A 598 43.72 -6.78 13.31
CA GLN A 598 44.13 -7.60 14.47
C GLN A 598 45.51 -7.18 15.01
N ALA A 599 46.46 -6.85 14.13
CA ALA A 599 47.78 -6.37 14.54
C ALA A 599 47.73 -5.02 15.29
N ARG A 600 46.73 -4.17 14.98
CA ARG A 600 46.50 -2.90 15.69
C ARG A 600 45.67 -3.06 16.96
N LYS A 601 44.74 -4.02 16.97
CA LYS A 601 43.85 -4.31 18.09
C LYS A 601 43.77 -5.84 18.31
N PRO A 602 44.67 -6.42 19.13
CA PRO A 602 44.75 -7.87 19.33
C PRO A 602 43.47 -8.51 19.86
N ASP A 603 42.69 -7.81 20.68
CA ASP A 603 41.43 -8.30 21.26
C ASP A 603 40.19 -8.02 20.37
N TYR A 604 40.39 -7.76 19.07
CA TYR A 604 39.29 -7.46 18.15
C TYR A 604 38.61 -8.74 17.63
N LEU A 605 37.74 -9.31 18.47
CA LEU A 605 37.07 -10.59 18.21
C LEU A 605 36.39 -10.66 16.83
N GLN A 606 35.70 -9.61 16.38
CA GLN A 606 35.05 -9.62 15.06
C GLN A 606 36.06 -9.70 13.90
N ALA A 607 37.22 -9.03 14.00
CA ALA A 607 38.27 -9.10 13.00
C ALA A 607 38.94 -10.48 12.99
N GLU A 608 39.13 -11.09 14.17
CA GLU A 608 39.66 -12.44 14.31
C GLU A 608 38.74 -13.48 13.64
N VAL A 609 37.44 -13.46 13.95
CA VAL A 609 36.47 -14.38 13.36
C VAL A 609 36.36 -14.17 11.85
N SER A 610 36.32 -12.92 11.39
CA SER A 610 36.24 -12.61 9.95
C SER A 610 37.48 -13.08 9.19
N LEU A 611 38.67 -12.94 9.78
CA LEU A 611 39.92 -13.49 9.25
C LEU A 611 39.84 -15.02 9.13
N ALA A 612 39.39 -15.70 10.19
CA ALA A 612 39.25 -17.16 10.18
C ALA A 612 38.26 -17.64 9.10
N ASN A 613 37.13 -16.96 8.95
CA ASN A 613 36.12 -17.28 7.95
C ASN A 613 36.66 -17.07 6.52
N ALA A 614 37.39 -15.97 6.27
CA ALA A 614 38.03 -15.73 4.99
C ALA A 614 39.14 -16.76 4.67
N LEU A 615 39.94 -17.14 5.67
CA LEU A 615 40.94 -18.22 5.54
C LEU A 615 40.29 -19.57 5.26
N TYR A 616 39.16 -19.88 5.90
CA TYR A 616 38.40 -21.09 5.64
C TYR A 616 37.86 -21.12 4.20
N ALA A 617 37.32 -20.00 3.71
CA ALA A 617 36.86 -19.88 2.32
C ALA A 617 37.98 -20.11 1.29
N GLN A 618 39.24 -19.81 1.65
CA GLN A 618 40.41 -20.13 0.84
C GLN A 618 41.01 -21.53 1.09
N GLY A 619 40.43 -22.34 1.97
CA GLY A 619 40.96 -23.65 2.38
C GLY A 619 42.25 -23.58 3.21
N LYS A 620 42.56 -22.42 3.81
CA LYS A 620 43.80 -22.17 4.57
C LYS A 620 43.61 -22.23 6.09
N LEU A 621 42.39 -22.35 6.60
CA LEU A 621 42.14 -22.45 8.04
C LEU A 621 42.44 -23.88 8.55
N PRO A 622 43.37 -24.05 9.51
CA PRO A 622 43.70 -25.37 10.06
C PRO A 622 42.49 -26.07 10.68
N LEU A 623 42.38 -27.39 10.47
CA LEU A 623 41.23 -28.19 10.89
C LEU A 623 40.98 -28.10 12.40
N GLU A 624 42.05 -28.11 13.19
CA GLU A 624 42.00 -28.00 14.66
C GLU A 624 41.41 -26.68 15.17
N LYS A 625 41.39 -25.63 14.34
CA LYS A 625 40.80 -24.32 14.68
C LYS A 625 39.35 -24.18 14.23
N GLN A 626 38.86 -25.02 13.33
CA GLN A 626 37.52 -24.87 12.75
C GLN A 626 36.42 -24.99 13.82
N ALA A 627 36.53 -25.97 14.72
CA ALA A 627 35.56 -26.13 15.81
C ALA A 627 35.50 -24.90 16.74
N HIS A 628 36.65 -24.28 17.03
CA HIS A 628 36.73 -23.08 17.84
C HIS A 628 36.02 -21.90 17.17
N TYR A 629 36.33 -21.63 15.90
CA TYR A 629 35.69 -20.54 15.17
C TYR A 629 34.22 -20.82 14.84
N ALA A 630 33.82 -22.09 14.69
CA ALA A 630 32.40 -22.46 14.57
C ALA A 630 31.62 -22.01 15.81
N ALA A 631 32.15 -22.27 17.02
CA ALA A 631 31.53 -21.86 18.27
C ALA A 631 31.49 -20.33 18.44
N LEU A 632 32.54 -19.61 18.01
CA LEU A 632 32.55 -18.15 18.03
C LEU A 632 31.53 -17.54 17.06
N ASN A 633 31.44 -18.06 15.84
CA ASN A 633 30.42 -17.66 14.86
C ASN A 633 29.01 -17.89 15.43
N TYR A 634 28.76 -19.05 16.05
CA TYR A 634 27.47 -19.32 16.70
C TYR A 634 27.13 -18.29 17.79
N LYS A 635 28.10 -17.94 18.64
CA LYS A 635 27.92 -16.92 19.68
C LYS A 635 27.61 -15.55 19.10
N LEU A 636 28.31 -15.14 18.04
CA LEU A 636 28.04 -13.86 17.35
C LEU A 636 26.66 -13.84 16.69
N GLY A 637 26.24 -14.95 16.05
CA GLY A 637 24.90 -15.09 15.49
C GLY A 637 23.81 -14.93 16.55
N ASN A 638 24.00 -15.52 17.74
CA ASN A 638 23.08 -15.35 18.87
C ASN A 638 23.00 -13.90 19.36
N ASN A 639 24.13 -13.20 19.44
CA ASN A 639 24.15 -11.80 19.83
C ASN A 639 23.41 -10.92 18.79
N CYS A 640 23.62 -11.16 17.49
CA CYS A 640 22.91 -10.46 16.42
C CYS A 640 21.40 -10.71 16.47
N LYS A 641 20.98 -11.97 16.66
CA LYS A 641 19.57 -12.33 16.85
C LYS A 641 18.94 -11.62 18.06
N GLN A 642 19.66 -11.50 19.17
CA GLN A 642 19.18 -10.76 20.35
C GLN A 642 19.05 -9.25 20.09
N ALA A 643 19.87 -8.70 19.19
CA ALA A 643 19.81 -7.32 18.74
C ALA A 643 18.81 -7.10 17.58
N ASP A 644 18.05 -8.13 17.20
CA ASP A 644 17.11 -8.12 16.06
C ASP A 644 17.77 -7.88 14.69
N ASP A 645 19.08 -8.09 14.58
CA ASP A 645 19.83 -8.07 13.33
C ASP A 645 19.82 -9.47 12.70
N LEU A 646 18.65 -9.82 12.14
CA LEU A 646 18.38 -11.15 11.59
C LEU A 646 19.28 -11.48 10.38
N GLU A 647 19.61 -10.49 9.54
CA GLU A 647 20.45 -10.72 8.35
C GLU A 647 21.88 -11.11 8.75
N THR A 648 22.48 -10.37 9.67
CA THR A 648 23.83 -10.69 10.16
C THR A 648 23.84 -11.99 10.99
N ALA A 649 22.77 -12.28 11.72
CA ALA A 649 22.62 -13.55 12.44
C ALA A 649 22.66 -14.75 11.49
N THR A 650 21.91 -14.70 10.38
CA THR A 650 21.89 -15.71 9.32
C THR A 650 23.30 -15.98 8.77
N GLU A 651 24.06 -14.92 8.48
CA GLU A 651 25.42 -15.03 7.95
C GLU A 651 26.36 -15.75 8.95
N TYR A 652 26.35 -15.36 10.22
CA TYR A 652 27.18 -16.01 11.24
C TYR A 652 26.77 -17.48 11.48
N TYR A 653 25.48 -17.80 11.46
CA TYR A 653 25.05 -19.20 11.58
C TYR A 653 25.50 -20.04 10.38
N ARG A 654 25.41 -19.51 9.16
CA ARG A 654 25.94 -20.17 7.95
C ARG A 654 27.45 -20.39 8.05
N GLN A 655 28.20 -19.39 8.49
CA GLN A 655 29.64 -19.49 8.70
C GLN A 655 30.00 -20.51 9.79
N SER A 656 29.21 -20.60 10.86
CA SER A 656 29.36 -21.63 11.90
C SER A 656 29.14 -23.04 11.33
N LEU A 657 28.07 -23.25 10.55
CA LEU A 657 27.78 -24.55 9.94
C LEU A 657 28.76 -24.95 8.85
N ALA A 658 29.33 -23.98 8.13
CA ALA A 658 30.41 -24.25 7.17
C ALA A 658 31.63 -24.86 7.88
N LEU A 659 32.02 -24.29 9.03
CA LEU A 659 33.14 -24.76 9.84
C LEU A 659 32.85 -26.06 10.60
N ASN A 660 31.61 -26.24 11.07
CA ASN A 660 31.17 -27.46 11.73
C ASN A 660 29.67 -27.72 11.44
N PRO A 661 29.36 -28.61 10.49
CA PRO A 661 27.97 -28.92 10.10
C PRO A 661 27.16 -29.63 11.19
N ASN A 662 27.82 -30.32 12.13
CA ASN A 662 27.15 -31.21 13.09
C ASN A 662 26.70 -30.47 14.35
N GLN A 663 26.02 -29.33 14.19
CA GLN A 663 25.55 -28.48 15.29
C GLN A 663 24.03 -28.32 15.25
N PRO A 664 23.25 -29.16 15.97
CA PRO A 664 21.80 -29.13 15.92
C PRO A 664 21.22 -27.78 16.36
N GLU A 665 21.81 -27.12 17.35
CA GLU A 665 21.37 -25.81 17.85
C GLU A 665 21.51 -24.72 16.78
N VAL A 666 22.58 -24.75 15.99
CA VAL A 666 22.84 -23.77 14.93
C VAL A 666 21.86 -23.98 13.77
N HIS A 667 21.60 -25.23 13.39
CA HIS A 667 20.56 -25.57 12.41
C HIS A 667 19.18 -25.08 12.86
N TYR A 668 18.81 -25.30 14.13
CA TYR A 668 17.54 -24.79 14.67
C TYR A 668 17.46 -23.25 14.62
N HIS A 669 18.50 -22.55 15.09
CA HIS A 669 18.49 -21.09 15.10
C HIS A 669 18.54 -20.46 13.72
N LEU A 670 19.22 -21.08 12.76
CA LEU A 670 19.19 -20.65 11.36
C LEU A 670 17.80 -20.88 10.74
N GLY A 671 17.17 -22.02 11.00
CA GLY A 671 15.79 -22.28 10.58
C GLY A 671 14.81 -21.25 11.13
N PHE A 672 14.96 -20.87 12.40
CA PHE A 672 14.16 -19.83 13.04
C PHE A 672 14.31 -18.46 12.38
N VAL A 673 15.54 -18.02 12.12
CA VAL A 673 15.76 -16.70 11.52
C VAL A 673 15.27 -16.66 10.07
N LEU A 674 15.42 -17.75 9.31
CA LEU A 674 14.90 -17.86 7.94
C LEU A 674 13.37 -17.86 7.91
N GLU A 675 12.71 -18.48 8.89
CA GLU A 675 11.24 -18.42 9.05
C GLU A 675 10.76 -16.97 9.22
N GLU A 676 11.40 -16.20 10.11
CA GLU A 676 11.07 -14.78 10.32
C GLU A 676 11.34 -13.91 9.09
N GLN A 677 12.32 -14.30 8.27
CA GLN A 677 12.63 -13.64 7.00
C GLN A 677 11.69 -14.06 5.85
N GLY A 678 10.81 -15.05 6.07
CA GLY A 678 9.89 -15.59 5.07
C GLY A 678 10.51 -16.62 4.11
N ASP A 679 11.76 -17.04 4.33
CA ASP A 679 12.43 -18.08 3.55
C ASP A 679 12.06 -19.48 4.07
N LEU A 680 10.79 -19.83 3.83
CA LEU A 680 10.11 -20.97 4.42
C LEU A 680 10.72 -22.33 4.03
N ASP A 681 11.15 -22.49 2.78
CA ASP A 681 11.68 -23.77 2.29
C ASP A 681 13.06 -24.06 2.91
N ASN A 682 13.94 -23.05 2.98
CA ASN A 682 15.23 -23.20 3.65
C ASN A 682 15.06 -23.35 5.17
N ALA A 683 14.07 -22.68 5.78
CA ALA A 683 13.74 -22.87 7.18
C ALA A 683 13.40 -24.34 7.50
N ILE A 684 12.53 -24.98 6.70
CA ILE A 684 12.19 -26.41 6.84
C ILE A 684 13.43 -27.28 6.72
N ALA A 685 14.28 -27.05 5.71
CA ALA A 685 15.48 -27.87 5.50
C ALA A 685 16.43 -27.81 6.71
N HIS A 686 16.61 -26.64 7.30
CA HIS A 686 17.44 -26.48 8.50
C HIS A 686 16.80 -27.10 9.74
N TYR A 687 15.47 -27.01 9.93
CA TYR A 687 14.80 -27.71 11.01
C TYR A 687 14.90 -29.23 10.89
N GLN A 688 14.73 -29.79 9.69
CA GLN A 688 14.90 -31.23 9.43
C GLN A 688 16.33 -31.69 9.72
N SER A 689 17.33 -30.87 9.37
CA SER A 689 18.73 -31.14 9.70
C SER A 689 18.97 -31.16 11.21
N ALA A 690 18.36 -30.23 11.96
CA ALA A 690 18.43 -30.23 13.42
C ALA A 690 17.84 -31.50 14.04
N GLN A 691 16.71 -32.00 13.51
CA GLN A 691 16.09 -33.26 13.95
C GLN A 691 16.92 -34.49 13.59
N ALA A 692 17.59 -34.49 12.43
CA ALA A 692 18.47 -35.58 12.02
C ALA A 692 19.71 -35.68 12.93
N LEU A 693 20.23 -34.53 13.39
CA LEU A 693 21.39 -34.46 14.30
C LEU A 693 21.03 -34.71 15.77
N ARG A 694 19.81 -34.34 16.20
CA ARG A 694 19.29 -34.60 17.55
C ARG A 694 17.87 -35.18 17.46
N SER A 695 17.76 -36.47 17.77
CA SER A 695 16.46 -37.12 17.93
C SER A 695 15.62 -36.40 19.00
N ASN A 696 14.33 -36.22 18.74
CA ASN A 696 13.37 -35.51 19.60
C ASN A 696 13.68 -34.02 19.83
N TYR A 697 14.19 -33.32 18.80
CA TYR A 697 14.29 -31.85 18.85
C TYR A 697 12.91 -31.22 18.60
N LEU A 698 12.13 -31.05 19.68
CA LEU A 698 10.73 -30.63 19.65
C LEU A 698 10.55 -29.22 19.06
N GLU A 699 11.47 -28.30 19.34
CA GLU A 699 11.43 -26.93 18.84
C GLU A 699 11.58 -26.88 17.31
N ALA A 700 12.45 -27.73 16.75
CA ALA A 700 12.59 -27.88 15.30
C ALA A 700 11.35 -28.55 14.67
N GLU A 701 10.73 -29.50 15.38
CA GLU A 701 9.47 -30.14 14.94
C GLU A 701 8.33 -29.12 14.82
N VAL A 702 8.22 -28.24 15.82
CA VAL A 702 7.25 -27.14 15.81
C VAL A 702 7.55 -26.12 14.72
N GLY A 703 8.83 -25.82 14.46
CA GLY A 703 9.24 -24.97 13.35
C GLY A 703 8.70 -25.48 12.00
N ILE A 704 8.91 -26.77 11.69
CA ILE A 704 8.40 -27.39 10.45
C ILE A 704 6.87 -27.30 10.36
N ALA A 705 6.18 -27.62 11.45
CA ALA A 705 4.71 -27.59 11.49
C ALA A 705 4.15 -26.18 11.27
N THR A 706 4.82 -25.16 11.83
CA THR A 706 4.42 -23.76 11.68
C THR A 706 4.48 -23.34 10.21
N VAL A 707 5.55 -23.73 9.51
CA VAL A 707 5.70 -23.45 8.08
C VAL A 707 4.65 -24.18 7.25
N PHE A 708 4.39 -25.48 7.51
CA PHE A 708 3.35 -26.22 6.78
C PHE A 708 1.94 -25.71 7.04
N TYR A 709 1.65 -25.19 8.23
CA TYR A 709 0.39 -24.53 8.52
C TYR A 709 0.22 -23.25 7.70
N ALA A 710 1.26 -22.40 7.63
CA ALA A 710 1.24 -21.18 6.81
C ALA A 710 1.03 -21.47 5.31
N GLN A 711 1.43 -22.66 4.84
CA GLN A 711 1.23 -23.11 3.46
C GLN A 711 -0.09 -23.89 3.24
N ASP A 712 -0.94 -24.01 4.25
CA ASP A 712 -2.17 -24.85 4.28
C ASP A 712 -1.93 -26.33 3.90
N LYS A 713 -0.72 -26.84 4.17
CA LYS A 713 -0.33 -28.24 3.90
C LYS A 713 -0.45 -29.15 5.12
N LEU A 714 -0.79 -28.59 6.29
CA LEU A 714 -0.86 -29.33 7.55
C LEU A 714 -2.23 -30.00 7.74
N SER A 715 -2.22 -31.32 7.94
CA SER A 715 -3.44 -32.12 8.16
C SER A 715 -4.15 -31.74 9.47
N ALA A 716 -5.46 -32.02 9.58
CA ALA A 716 -6.23 -31.73 10.79
C ALA A 716 -5.70 -32.47 12.04
N ALA A 717 -5.26 -33.73 11.88
CA ALA A 717 -4.67 -34.52 12.98
C ALA A 717 -3.31 -33.95 13.42
N ASP A 718 -2.51 -33.46 12.48
CA ASP A 718 -1.24 -32.81 12.78
C ASP A 718 -1.46 -31.43 13.45
N ARG A 719 -2.48 -30.66 13.02
CA ARG A 719 -2.86 -29.40 13.69
C ARG A 719 -3.12 -29.60 15.18
N ASP A 720 -3.89 -30.62 15.54
CA ASP A 720 -4.18 -30.94 16.95
C ASP A 720 -2.92 -31.31 17.74
N ARG A 721 -2.07 -32.18 17.18
CA ARG A 721 -0.80 -32.58 17.78
C ARG A 721 0.12 -31.38 18.00
N TYR A 722 0.26 -30.53 16.98
CA TYR A 722 1.17 -29.38 17.04
C TYR A 722 0.63 -28.24 17.88
N ALA A 723 -0.69 -28.08 18.01
CA ALA A 723 -1.26 -27.16 18.97
C ALA A 723 -0.90 -27.56 20.41
N ALA A 724 -0.99 -28.85 20.74
CA ALA A 724 -0.57 -29.38 22.04
C ALA A 724 0.94 -29.20 22.27
N LEU A 725 1.77 -29.47 21.26
CA LEU A 725 3.22 -29.33 21.39
C LEU A 725 3.65 -27.87 21.55
N ASN A 726 3.05 -26.93 20.80
CA ASN A 726 3.27 -25.49 20.99
C ASN A 726 2.82 -25.05 22.38
N TYR A 727 1.73 -25.60 22.90
CA TYR A 727 1.30 -25.30 24.26
C TYR A 727 2.33 -25.75 25.31
N ASP A 728 2.88 -26.97 25.15
CA ASP A 728 3.90 -27.50 26.05
C ASP A 728 5.21 -26.69 26.01
N LEU A 729 5.70 -26.32 24.82
CA LEU A 729 6.87 -25.45 24.69
C LEU A 729 6.63 -24.06 25.28
N GLY A 730 5.43 -23.49 25.08
CA GLY A 730 5.03 -22.24 25.69
C GLY A 730 5.16 -22.28 27.22
N LYS A 731 4.70 -23.37 27.86
CA LYS A 731 4.86 -23.57 29.32
C LYS A 731 6.33 -23.66 29.74
N VAL A 732 7.17 -24.34 28.97
CA VAL A 732 8.61 -24.47 29.27
C VAL A 732 9.30 -23.11 29.24
N HIS A 733 9.06 -22.30 28.20
CA HIS A 733 9.63 -20.95 28.11
C HIS A 733 9.07 -19.99 29.17
N HIS A 734 7.79 -20.13 29.50
CA HIS A 734 7.17 -19.35 30.56
C HIS A 734 7.84 -19.65 31.92
N GLN A 735 8.14 -20.92 32.19
CA GLN A 735 8.84 -21.35 33.41
C GLN A 735 10.31 -20.92 33.46
N SER A 736 10.97 -20.80 32.31
CA SER A 736 12.36 -20.33 32.23
C SER A 736 12.51 -18.81 32.31
N GLY A 737 11.40 -18.07 32.30
CA GLY A 737 11.38 -16.60 32.35
C GLY A 737 11.50 -15.94 30.97
N ASP A 738 11.52 -16.71 29.88
CA ASP A 738 11.49 -16.20 28.51
C ASP A 738 10.05 -15.94 28.06
N ILE A 739 9.45 -14.90 28.63
CA ILE A 739 8.03 -14.56 28.44
C ILE A 739 7.70 -14.29 26.97
N LYS A 740 8.63 -13.67 26.23
CA LYS A 740 8.49 -13.41 24.79
C LYS A 740 8.36 -14.69 23.98
N ALA A 741 9.25 -15.66 24.22
CA ALA A 741 9.14 -16.95 23.55
C ALA A 741 7.85 -17.68 23.94
N ALA A 742 7.44 -17.61 25.22
CA ALA A 742 6.21 -18.23 25.70
C ALA A 742 4.97 -17.71 24.96
N ILE A 743 4.84 -16.39 24.81
CA ILE A 743 3.73 -15.73 24.08
C ILE A 743 3.68 -16.22 22.64
N LYS A 744 4.83 -16.26 21.96
CA LYS A 744 4.92 -16.72 20.57
C LYS A 744 4.40 -18.16 20.41
N TYR A 745 4.82 -19.06 21.30
CA TYR A 745 4.35 -20.46 21.29
C TYR A 745 2.85 -20.57 21.60
N TYR A 746 2.33 -19.81 22.56
CA TYR A 746 0.89 -19.83 22.85
C TYR A 746 0.04 -19.26 21.69
N GLN A 747 0.50 -18.21 21.01
CA GLN A 747 -0.15 -17.67 19.81
C GLN A 747 -0.20 -18.72 18.69
N ARG A 748 0.92 -19.42 18.44
CA ARG A 748 0.97 -20.51 17.46
C ARG A 748 0.00 -21.64 17.79
N ALA A 749 -0.07 -22.05 19.07
CA ALA A 749 -1.03 -23.06 19.53
C ALA A 749 -2.50 -22.65 19.26
N ILE A 750 -2.86 -21.38 19.50
CA ILE A 750 -4.20 -20.85 19.22
C ILE A 750 -4.48 -20.75 17.72
N GLY A 751 -3.49 -20.34 16.91
CA GLY A 751 -3.63 -20.32 15.46
C GLY A 751 -3.95 -21.70 14.89
N LEU A 752 -3.23 -22.73 15.36
CA LEU A 752 -3.43 -24.12 14.96
C LEU A 752 -4.79 -24.67 15.44
N LYS A 753 -5.19 -24.34 16.67
CA LYS A 753 -6.43 -24.81 17.29
C LYS A 753 -7.10 -23.71 18.11
N PRO A 754 -8.03 -22.96 17.50
CA PRO A 754 -8.64 -21.80 18.15
C PRO A 754 -9.44 -22.12 19.41
N ASP A 755 -10.03 -23.32 19.55
CA ASP A 755 -10.89 -23.71 20.66
C ASP A 755 -10.15 -24.06 21.97
N LEU A 756 -8.82 -23.96 22.01
CA LEU A 756 -8.03 -24.22 23.22
C LEU A 756 -8.17 -23.11 24.28
N ALA A 757 -9.17 -23.23 25.14
CA ALA A 757 -9.43 -22.30 26.25
C ALA A 757 -8.24 -22.14 27.21
N GLU A 758 -7.56 -23.24 27.54
CA GLU A 758 -6.41 -23.23 28.48
C GLU A 758 -5.21 -22.44 27.93
N VAL A 759 -4.96 -22.55 26.62
CA VAL A 759 -3.87 -21.82 25.94
C VAL A 759 -4.16 -20.32 25.91
N ARG A 760 -5.42 -19.93 25.68
CA ARG A 760 -5.84 -18.52 25.71
C ARG A 760 -5.62 -17.87 27.07
N ASP A 761 -5.90 -18.60 28.15
CA ASP A 761 -5.67 -18.10 29.51
C ASP A 761 -4.17 -17.95 29.80
N ARG A 762 -3.34 -18.88 29.31
CA ARG A 762 -1.88 -18.83 29.46
C ARG A 762 -1.22 -17.76 28.60
N LEU A 763 -1.67 -17.58 27.36
CA LEU A 763 -1.28 -16.46 26.50
C LEU A 763 -1.60 -15.13 27.19
N ARG A 764 -2.83 -14.99 27.70
CA ARG A 764 -3.26 -13.78 28.41
C ARG A 764 -2.38 -13.52 29.64
N GLN A 765 -2.06 -14.55 30.42
CA GLN A 765 -1.16 -14.43 31.57
C GLN A 765 0.23 -13.96 31.14
N ALA A 766 0.81 -14.57 30.11
CA ALA A 766 2.14 -14.22 29.64
C ALA A 766 2.20 -12.79 29.06
N MET A 767 1.19 -12.36 28.28
CA MET A 767 1.09 -10.99 27.78
C MET A 767 0.97 -9.96 28.92
N GLN A 768 0.23 -10.29 29.99
CA GLN A 768 0.14 -9.43 31.18
C GLN A 768 1.47 -9.31 31.94
N GLU A 769 2.26 -10.38 31.94
CA GLU A 769 3.60 -10.42 32.53
C GLU A 769 4.63 -9.67 31.66
N GLU A 770 4.46 -9.65 30.33
CA GLU A 770 5.31 -8.89 29.40
C GLU A 770 5.04 -7.37 29.46
N ASP A 771 3.77 -6.96 29.40
CA ASP A 771 3.39 -5.54 29.33
C ASP A 771 3.40 -4.82 30.70
N GLY A 772 3.58 -5.56 31.80
CA GLY A 772 3.54 -5.02 33.16
C GLY A 772 2.15 -4.53 33.60
N ILE A 773 1.09 -4.87 32.86
CA ILE A 773 -0.29 -4.41 33.11
C ILE A 773 -1.14 -5.55 33.67
N LYS A 774 -1.50 -5.44 34.95
CA LYS A 774 -2.46 -6.35 35.63
C LYS A 774 -3.90 -6.03 35.21
N ILE A 775 -4.50 -6.86 34.35
CA ILE A 775 -5.96 -6.83 34.09
C ILE A 775 -6.64 -7.91 34.93
N LYS A 776 -7.54 -7.48 35.83
CA LYS A 776 -8.43 -8.36 36.61
C LYS A 776 -9.39 -9.11 35.68
N VAL A 777 -9.38 -10.44 35.76
CA VAL A 777 -10.32 -11.33 35.07
C VAL A 777 -11.68 -11.32 35.79
N SER A 778 -12.75 -11.12 35.02
CA SER A 778 -14.12 -11.50 35.39
C SER A 778 -14.44 -12.82 34.68
N LEU A 779 -14.68 -13.87 35.48
CA LEU A 779 -15.23 -15.15 35.05
C LEU A 779 -16.74 -15.01 34.80
N ALA A 780 -17.19 -15.25 33.56
CA ALA A 780 -18.54 -15.72 33.20
C ALA A 780 -18.57 -15.95 31.66
N LYS A 781 -19.02 -17.05 31.09
CA LYS A 781 -19.70 -18.27 31.56
C LYS A 781 -19.53 -19.37 30.49
N GLN A 782 -19.59 -20.62 30.97
CA GLN A 782 -19.87 -21.85 30.23
C GLN A 782 -21.14 -21.77 29.38
#